data_AF-A0A1Q7GZW7-F1
#
_entry.id   AF-A0A1Q7GZW7-F1
#
_cell.length_a   1.000
_cell.length_b   1.000
_cell.length_c   1.000
_cell.angle_alpha   90.00
_cell.angle_beta   90.00
_cell.angle_gamma   90.00
#
_symmetry.space_group_name_H-M   'P 1'
#
loop_
_entity.id
_entity.type
_entity.pdbx_description
1 polymer ?
#
loop_
_entity_poly.entity_id
_entity_poly.type
_entity_poly.pdbx_seq_one_letter_code
_entity_poly.pdbx_strand_id
1 'polypeptide(L)'
;MRRASWPSNAFTLLVALAVLVAGCNRAPKALPPSPAELAELDRGVGLMGQFDFAAARDAFAPLAARHPDWFEARFDLAIATLNRQQEGDERAARDALRELLRERPDDPRVLYTLGLITLHGEAPQDAEPLLRRAAASDPRDAYAQYFLAQSRLTQAQAEEALAGYQRAIALDPHLRSAYYGASQALRRLGRNDDAASRLEEFQRQRNNPLASLAEFKYTRMGSKSEVIGAPRPMVTRARPDGPLFAEPREINGSPTPAPASLPVASAVDIDGDGQIDVFIPGGRGATGTVLLARGDHFERVPQHPLANIPGVEFAAWGDVDNDGLTDVVLCRSGASPILMRQSPRGTWKAVDVPALKPLGEARDCVLFDADHDGDLDLLVVTRSGERVLIANNGDGTFRSLADRFPRQARPASAVQVLAADLDDDRDVDVIVLRDRGRHEAFENELMWQWRPARGLDAFVRHSALAAVAADLEGKGELDILTLTPELGVLRWQRGRDGAWKATPLVPASGKPRPGVRTQLAVADLDGEGRPEIVVTSERGVAIWRMTTRGVERQLEIDDEAITAWTLAVLDARGPSLITHRRNGATRLYAPGSGRFAFVRLQLSGRDDRASSLRSNASGIGARVAARVDGGWVVEQGIRQTSGPGQSLAPIAVGLGGEARIDYVRIDWSDGVLQTEIGLDASRLHRIAETQRQLSSCPLVFAWNGERYAFVTDILGVGGLGYLVAPGHYAKPRPWENLLLPNDLLQPRDGRYVVKIAEPMEEAAYVDSVRLVAFDLPPGWDIALDERMQIGPPRVTGRPLFFRREALPDKVINDRNEDVTDRVRTADLRAPDPGPRDRRFIGRLARDHVLTLEFGIDLDTAPGTPVLVADGWIEYPYSQTMFAAWQAHADYRAATLEAKGADGRWRVLLKEFGYPAGMPRRSAVPLPRLPKGTRALRLSTNQEIYWDRLAIAWTEGAEVTTHEIRMVAADARQSGFPRRTTGPQQQPDYDYGHRVPLWDTRIQSGRYTDFGRIDELVMATDDALAIIGAGEELHLEFDAALPRLEPGWSRRFVLETHGWVKDMDLYTRDGDSLEPLPTAGGRRVVRDRLHAQYNKRFGSGH
;
A
#
# COMPACT_ATOMS: atom_id res chain seq x y z
N MET A 1 -42.61 93.88 0.98
CA MET A 1 -43.58 94.45 0.00
C MET A 1 -44.26 93.33 -0.76
N ARG A 2 -45.60 93.33 -0.75
CA ARG A 2 -46.61 92.74 -1.65
C ARG A 2 -46.22 91.64 -2.67
N ARG A 3 -46.79 90.44 -2.43
CA ARG A 3 -47.60 89.53 -3.28
C ARG A 3 -47.47 89.57 -4.81
N ALA A 4 -47.26 88.39 -5.40
CA ALA A 4 -48.05 87.68 -6.45
C ALA A 4 -47.16 86.53 -6.98
N SER A 5 -47.57 85.32 -7.37
CA SER A 5 -48.85 84.63 -7.58
C SER A 5 -48.50 83.14 -7.84
N TRP A 6 -49.29 82.20 -7.29
CA TRP A 6 -49.37 80.79 -7.73
C TRP A 6 -50.12 80.71 -9.09
N PRO A 7 -50.06 79.63 -9.91
CA PRO A 7 -50.08 78.23 -9.49
C PRO A 7 -49.34 77.17 -10.35
N SER A 8 -49.39 75.93 -9.84
CA SER A 8 -49.53 74.66 -10.57
C SER A 8 -48.44 74.22 -11.56
N ASN A 9 -47.49 73.43 -11.06
CA ASN A 9 -47.13 72.10 -11.59
C ASN A 9 -46.05 71.47 -10.68
N ALA A 10 -46.45 71.01 -9.50
CA ALA A 10 -45.60 70.27 -8.57
C ALA A 10 -46.08 68.82 -8.47
N PHE A 11 -45.93 68.05 -9.57
CA PHE A 11 -46.07 66.59 -9.54
C PHE A 11 -45.04 65.85 -10.41
N THR A 12 -43.98 66.52 -10.87
CA THR A 12 -42.99 65.91 -11.78
C THR A 12 -41.53 66.14 -11.35
N LEU A 13 -41.29 66.69 -10.16
CA LEU A 13 -39.92 66.98 -9.67
C LEU A 13 -39.54 66.28 -8.35
N LEU A 14 -40.30 65.27 -7.93
CA LEU A 14 -39.99 64.44 -6.75
C LEU A 14 -39.59 63.00 -7.09
N VAL A 15 -39.54 62.63 -8.39
CA VAL A 15 -39.05 61.33 -8.86
C VAL A 15 -37.61 61.42 -9.43
N ALA A 16 -37.08 62.62 -9.69
CA ALA A 16 -35.75 62.79 -10.26
C ALA A 16 -34.61 63.01 -9.24
N LEU A 17 -34.90 63.15 -7.93
CA LEU A 17 -33.88 63.33 -6.89
C LEU A 17 -33.83 62.20 -5.83
N ALA A 18 -34.59 61.12 -6.04
CA ALA A 18 -34.50 59.87 -5.26
C ALA A 18 -33.75 58.74 -6.02
N VAL A 19 -33.41 58.95 -7.30
CA VAL A 19 -32.71 57.96 -8.15
C VAL A 19 -31.19 58.14 -8.15
N LEU A 20 -30.64 59.14 -7.44
CA LEU A 20 -29.19 59.37 -7.33
C LEU A 20 -28.56 58.99 -5.99
N VAL A 21 -29.33 58.39 -5.06
CA VAL A 21 -28.79 57.83 -3.79
C VAL A 21 -29.14 56.34 -3.60
N ALA A 22 -29.89 55.72 -4.51
CA ALA A 22 -30.13 54.27 -4.52
C ALA A 22 -29.18 53.50 -5.47
N GLY A 23 -28.01 54.08 -5.75
CA GLY A 23 -27.03 53.57 -6.70
C GLY A 23 -25.65 53.36 -6.10
N CYS A 24 -25.56 52.66 -4.96
CA CYS A 24 -24.32 52.02 -4.46
C CYS A 24 -24.61 51.17 -3.21
N ASN A 25 -25.56 50.23 -3.28
CA ASN A 25 -25.47 49.07 -2.40
C ASN A 25 -24.56 48.04 -3.11
N ARG A 26 -23.27 48.39 -3.24
CA ARG A 26 -22.27 47.35 -3.50
C ARG A 26 -22.33 46.44 -2.29
N ALA A 27 -22.76 45.20 -2.49
CA ALA A 27 -22.54 44.14 -1.51
C ALA A 27 -21.11 44.31 -0.98
N PRO A 28 -20.89 44.27 0.35
CA PRO A 28 -19.55 44.34 0.89
C PRO A 28 -18.72 43.29 0.15
N LYS A 29 -17.67 43.73 -0.57
CA LYS A 29 -16.74 42.82 -1.24
C LYS A 29 -16.33 41.79 -0.19
N ALA A 30 -16.58 40.50 -0.46
CA ALA A 30 -16.14 39.43 0.41
C ALA A 30 -14.65 39.67 0.72
N LEU A 31 -14.32 39.72 2.02
CA LEU A 31 -12.94 39.82 2.43
C LEU A 31 -12.20 38.61 1.86
N PRO A 32 -10.96 38.77 1.35
CA PRO A 32 -10.21 37.62 0.89
C PRO A 32 -10.08 36.60 2.02
N PRO A 33 -10.07 35.28 1.70
CA PRO A 33 -9.92 34.24 2.70
C PRO A 33 -8.70 34.51 3.58
N SER A 34 -8.87 34.38 4.89
CA SER A 34 -7.77 34.48 5.85
C SER A 34 -6.82 33.28 5.72
N PRO A 35 -5.55 33.40 6.16
CA PRO A 35 -4.63 32.26 6.23
C PRO A 35 -5.20 31.04 6.99
N ALA A 36 -6.03 31.28 8.02
CA ALA A 36 -6.68 30.21 8.76
C ALA A 36 -7.74 29.47 7.92
N GLU A 37 -8.48 30.18 7.08
CA GLU A 37 -9.47 29.58 6.17
C GLU A 37 -8.81 28.84 5.01
N LEU A 38 -7.67 29.34 4.54
CA LEU A 38 -6.80 28.67 3.59
C LEU A 38 -6.24 27.35 4.16
N ALA A 39 -5.77 27.34 5.40
CA ALA A 39 -5.31 26.12 6.07
C ALA A 39 -6.44 25.11 6.33
N GLU A 40 -7.68 25.57 6.56
CA GLU A 40 -8.84 24.68 6.69
C GLU A 40 -9.24 24.07 5.33
N LEU A 41 -9.08 24.81 4.23
CA LEU A 41 -9.23 24.26 2.87
C LEU A 41 -8.19 23.15 2.65
N ASP A 42 -6.91 23.40 2.95
CA ASP A 42 -5.86 22.38 2.77
C ASP A 42 -6.08 21.17 3.67
N ARG A 43 -6.62 21.35 4.88
CA ARG A 43 -7.07 20.25 5.73
C ARG A 43 -8.15 19.42 5.06
N GLY A 44 -9.15 20.06 4.46
CA GLY A 44 -10.17 19.38 3.64
C GLY A 44 -9.54 18.57 2.50
N VAL A 45 -8.51 19.11 1.85
CA VAL A 45 -7.75 18.41 0.80
C VAL A 45 -6.99 17.19 1.34
N GLY A 46 -6.35 17.33 2.51
CA GLY A 46 -5.71 16.21 3.21
C GLY A 46 -6.71 15.10 3.56
N LEU A 47 -7.90 15.46 4.05
CA LEU A 47 -8.98 14.52 4.36
C LEU A 47 -9.50 13.81 3.10
N MET A 48 -9.58 14.50 1.96
CA MET A 48 -9.87 13.86 0.67
C MET A 48 -8.78 12.84 0.28
N GLY A 49 -7.51 13.13 0.57
CA GLY A 49 -6.39 12.18 0.38
C GLY A 49 -6.40 11.00 1.36
N GLN A 50 -7.02 11.16 2.53
CA GLN A 50 -7.32 10.08 3.47
C GLN A 50 -8.59 9.30 3.09
N PHE A 51 -9.26 9.66 1.99
CA PHE A 51 -10.57 9.15 1.56
C PHE A 51 -11.69 9.36 2.60
N ASP A 52 -11.50 10.28 3.56
CA ASP A 52 -12.55 10.71 4.48
C ASP A 52 -13.36 11.86 3.86
N PHE A 53 -14.14 11.50 2.85
CA PHE A 53 -14.95 12.45 2.08
C PHE A 53 -16.00 13.17 2.94
N ALA A 54 -16.47 12.53 4.03
CA ALA A 54 -17.42 13.11 4.95
C ALA A 54 -16.77 14.24 5.76
N ALA A 55 -15.63 13.97 6.40
CA ALA A 55 -14.91 14.99 7.14
C ALA A 55 -14.39 16.11 6.21
N ALA A 56 -13.94 15.77 5.00
CA ALA A 56 -13.53 16.77 4.01
C ALA A 56 -14.68 17.72 3.64
N ARG A 57 -15.87 17.18 3.35
CA ARG A 57 -17.07 17.97 3.10
C ARG A 57 -17.38 18.89 4.29
N ASP A 58 -17.27 18.38 5.51
CA ASP A 58 -17.53 19.15 6.73
C ASP A 58 -16.48 20.26 6.98
N ALA A 59 -15.26 20.09 6.47
CA ALA A 59 -14.23 21.14 6.45
C ALA A 59 -14.53 22.22 5.37
N PHE A 60 -14.98 21.82 4.18
CA PHE A 60 -15.26 22.74 3.07
C PHE A 60 -16.57 23.52 3.24
N ALA A 61 -17.62 22.92 3.78
CA ALA A 61 -18.95 23.51 3.84
C ALA A 61 -19.00 24.87 4.57
N PRO A 62 -18.37 25.05 5.74
CA PRO A 62 -18.30 26.34 6.42
C PRO A 62 -17.50 27.41 5.66
N LEU A 63 -16.51 27.01 4.84
CA LEU A 63 -15.72 27.94 4.03
C LEU A 63 -16.55 28.48 2.88
N ALA A 64 -17.21 27.58 2.13
CA ALA A 64 -18.12 27.92 1.05
C ALA A 64 -19.30 28.80 1.52
N ALA A 65 -19.83 28.54 2.72
CA ALA A 65 -20.93 29.32 3.28
C ALA A 65 -20.52 30.74 3.71
N ARG A 66 -19.32 30.91 4.28
CA ARG A 66 -18.80 32.23 4.70
C ARG A 66 -18.29 33.07 3.54
N HIS A 67 -17.77 32.42 2.51
CA HIS A 67 -17.23 33.06 1.31
C HIS A 67 -17.96 32.58 0.06
N PRO A 68 -19.19 33.08 -0.20
CA PRO A 68 -19.96 32.68 -1.37
C PRO A 68 -19.23 32.98 -2.69
N ASP A 69 -18.36 33.99 -2.71
CA ASP A 69 -17.58 34.36 -3.89
C ASP A 69 -16.29 33.54 -4.06
N TRP A 70 -15.94 32.67 -3.09
CA TRP A 70 -14.72 31.88 -3.12
C TRP A 70 -14.92 30.57 -3.87
N PHE A 71 -14.50 30.59 -5.13
CA PHE A 71 -14.66 29.50 -6.06
C PHE A 71 -14.06 28.18 -5.57
N GLU A 72 -12.81 28.18 -5.08
CA GLU A 72 -12.10 26.96 -4.69
C GLU A 72 -12.82 26.23 -3.55
N ALA A 73 -13.25 26.95 -2.50
CA ALA A 73 -14.00 26.34 -1.39
C ALA A 73 -15.34 25.74 -1.84
N ARG A 74 -16.07 26.41 -2.74
CA ARG A 74 -17.36 25.92 -3.27
C ARG A 74 -17.18 24.74 -4.22
N PHE A 75 -16.14 24.80 -5.06
CA PHE A 75 -15.81 23.73 -5.97
C PHE A 75 -15.35 22.49 -5.21
N ASP A 76 -14.42 22.64 -4.26
CA ASP A 76 -13.90 21.52 -3.47
C ASP A 76 -14.99 20.90 -2.58
N LEU A 77 -15.93 21.71 -2.06
CA LEU A 77 -17.15 21.21 -1.41
C LEU A 77 -17.98 20.33 -2.35
N ALA A 78 -18.16 20.76 -3.61
CA ALA A 78 -18.91 19.97 -4.59
C ALA A 78 -18.21 18.65 -4.91
N ILE A 79 -16.87 18.66 -5.05
CA ILE A 79 -16.08 17.44 -5.24
C ILE A 79 -16.15 16.51 -4.02
N ALA A 80 -16.00 17.03 -2.80
CA ALA A 80 -16.12 16.23 -1.57
C ALA A 80 -17.52 15.63 -1.41
N THR A 81 -18.56 16.44 -1.69
CA THR A 81 -19.94 15.98 -1.67
C THR A 81 -20.15 14.87 -2.69
N LEU A 82 -19.71 15.06 -3.94
CA LEU A 82 -19.79 14.04 -4.99
C LEU A 82 -19.15 12.73 -4.55
N ASN A 83 -17.93 12.80 -4.03
CA ASN A 83 -17.15 11.61 -3.71
C ASN A 83 -17.60 10.91 -2.44
N ARG A 84 -18.39 11.54 -1.55
CA ARG A 84 -18.98 10.89 -0.37
C ARG A 84 -20.03 9.82 -0.71
N GLN A 85 -20.58 9.87 -1.93
CA GLN A 85 -21.52 8.89 -2.53
C GLN A 85 -22.68 8.44 -1.63
N GLN A 86 -23.21 9.32 -0.77
CA GLN A 86 -24.50 9.06 -0.12
C GLN A 86 -25.66 9.37 -1.07
N GLU A 87 -26.83 8.82 -0.76
CA GLU A 87 -28.04 9.09 -1.53
C GLU A 87 -28.30 10.61 -1.63
N GLY A 88 -28.37 11.13 -2.86
CA GLY A 88 -28.58 12.55 -3.14
C GLY A 88 -27.31 13.39 -3.33
N ASP A 89 -26.12 12.87 -3.00
CA ASP A 89 -24.85 13.61 -3.11
C ASP A 89 -24.52 14.05 -4.53
N GLU A 90 -24.70 13.15 -5.50
CA GLU A 90 -24.48 13.45 -6.91
C GLU A 90 -25.37 14.61 -7.38
N ARG A 91 -26.64 14.62 -6.94
CA ARG A 91 -27.59 15.71 -7.25
C ARG A 91 -27.13 17.01 -6.61
N ALA A 92 -26.76 16.99 -5.34
CA ALA A 92 -26.28 18.17 -4.62
C ALA A 92 -25.02 18.77 -5.25
N ALA A 93 -24.03 17.93 -5.59
CA ALA A 93 -22.80 18.35 -6.26
C ALA A 93 -23.09 18.93 -7.66
N ARG A 94 -23.97 18.28 -8.44
CA ARG A 94 -24.40 18.76 -9.75
C ARG A 94 -25.07 20.14 -9.66
N ASP A 95 -25.93 20.36 -8.68
CA ASP A 95 -26.63 21.63 -8.51
C ASP A 95 -25.68 22.76 -8.06
N ALA A 96 -24.72 22.46 -7.17
CA ALA A 96 -23.66 23.39 -6.78
C ALA A 96 -22.75 23.78 -7.97
N LEU A 97 -22.34 22.81 -8.79
CA LEU A 97 -21.54 23.06 -9.99
C LEU A 97 -22.31 23.86 -11.04
N ARG A 98 -23.62 23.63 -11.20
CA ARG A 98 -24.47 24.46 -12.08
C ARG A 98 -24.52 25.90 -11.62
N GLU A 99 -24.50 26.16 -10.32
CA GLU A 99 -24.42 27.52 -9.79
C GLU A 99 -23.08 28.18 -10.12
N LEU A 100 -21.96 27.50 -9.84
CA LEU A 100 -20.63 27.98 -10.21
C LEU A 100 -20.49 28.23 -11.71
N LEU A 101 -21.13 27.41 -12.54
CA LEU A 101 -21.13 27.59 -13.99
C LEU A 101 -21.88 28.84 -14.42
N ARG A 102 -22.94 29.25 -13.71
CA ARG A 102 -23.64 30.52 -14.04
C ARG A 102 -22.74 31.73 -13.76
N GLU A 103 -21.92 31.65 -12.72
CA GLU A 103 -21.00 32.72 -12.32
C GLU A 103 -19.75 32.77 -13.20
N ARG A 104 -19.20 31.60 -13.55
CA ARG A 104 -18.05 31.44 -14.45
C ARG A 104 -18.41 30.50 -15.61
N PRO A 105 -19.10 31.02 -16.66
CA PRO A 105 -19.61 30.19 -17.75
C PRO A 105 -18.56 29.35 -18.47
N ASP A 106 -17.33 29.83 -18.55
CA ASP A 106 -16.23 29.20 -19.29
C ASP A 106 -15.16 28.60 -18.35
N ASP A 107 -15.47 28.39 -17.07
CA ASP A 107 -14.51 27.77 -16.15
C ASP A 107 -14.25 26.29 -16.53
N PRO A 108 -13.00 25.92 -16.83
CA PRO A 108 -12.66 24.58 -17.32
C PRO A 108 -12.95 23.49 -16.30
N ARG A 109 -12.75 23.74 -14.99
CA ARG A 109 -12.97 22.73 -13.94
C ARG A 109 -14.47 22.45 -13.79
N VAL A 110 -15.29 23.50 -13.74
CA VAL A 110 -16.74 23.35 -13.60
C VAL A 110 -17.35 22.65 -14.82
N LEU A 111 -17.01 23.11 -16.03
CA LEU A 111 -17.49 22.50 -17.27
C LEU A 111 -17.11 21.02 -17.34
N TYR A 112 -15.87 20.71 -17.00
CA TYR A 112 -15.34 19.37 -17.01
C TYR A 112 -16.05 18.47 -15.99
N THR A 113 -16.06 18.83 -14.71
CA THR A 113 -16.66 18.02 -13.64
C THR A 113 -18.17 17.86 -13.83
N LEU A 114 -18.89 18.91 -14.20
CA LEU A 114 -20.32 18.79 -14.50
C LEU A 114 -20.57 17.88 -15.71
N GLY A 115 -19.70 17.96 -16.73
CA GLY A 115 -19.69 17.04 -17.86
C GLY A 115 -19.48 15.59 -17.45
N LEU A 116 -18.55 15.31 -16.52
CA LEU A 116 -18.33 13.97 -15.98
C LEU A 116 -19.53 13.44 -15.19
N ILE A 117 -20.08 14.23 -14.27
CA ILE A 117 -21.25 13.83 -13.47
C ILE A 117 -22.47 13.55 -14.36
N THR A 118 -22.66 14.35 -15.42
CA THR A 118 -23.74 14.14 -16.38
C THR A 118 -23.49 12.91 -17.26
N LEU A 119 -22.25 12.66 -17.66
CA LEU A 119 -21.87 11.45 -18.40
C LEU A 119 -22.05 10.18 -17.55
N HIS A 120 -21.67 10.23 -16.28
CA HIS A 120 -21.82 9.14 -15.32
C HIS A 120 -23.29 8.82 -15.04
N GLY A 121 -24.14 9.84 -14.92
CA GLY A 121 -25.59 9.69 -14.82
C GLY A 121 -26.29 9.28 -16.12
N GLU A 122 -25.57 8.67 -17.06
CA GLU A 122 -26.05 8.12 -18.33
C GLU A 122 -26.75 9.13 -19.27
N ALA A 123 -26.41 10.41 -19.19
CA ALA A 123 -26.95 11.48 -20.06
C ALA A 123 -25.89 12.06 -21.01
N PRO A 124 -25.33 11.28 -21.95
CA PRO A 124 -24.18 11.70 -22.74
C PRO A 124 -24.48 12.88 -23.68
N GLN A 125 -25.73 13.06 -24.14
CA GLN A 125 -26.11 14.19 -25.00
C GLN A 125 -25.97 15.54 -24.28
N ASP A 126 -26.24 15.57 -22.97
CA ASP A 126 -26.10 16.77 -22.14
C ASP A 126 -24.66 16.99 -21.69
N ALA A 127 -23.86 15.92 -21.60
CA ALA A 127 -22.44 15.99 -21.23
C ALA A 127 -21.55 16.51 -22.36
N GLU A 128 -21.82 16.15 -23.63
CA GLU A 128 -20.97 16.49 -24.78
C GLU A 128 -20.73 18.00 -24.93
N PRO A 129 -21.75 18.89 -24.84
CA PRO A 129 -21.54 20.33 -24.94
C PRO A 129 -20.65 20.89 -23.82
N LEU A 130 -20.71 20.33 -22.61
CA LEU A 130 -19.90 20.76 -21.46
C LEU A 130 -18.44 20.33 -21.65
N LEU A 131 -18.22 19.04 -21.93
CA LEU A 131 -16.89 18.48 -22.15
C LEU A 131 -16.20 19.08 -23.37
N ARG A 132 -16.95 19.39 -24.44
CA ARG A 132 -16.42 20.07 -25.64
C ARG A 132 -15.90 21.46 -25.31
N ARG A 133 -16.61 22.22 -24.47
CA ARG A 133 -16.17 23.56 -24.03
C ARG A 133 -14.97 23.46 -23.10
N ALA A 134 -14.96 22.50 -22.17
CA ALA A 134 -13.80 22.23 -21.32
C ALA A 134 -12.54 21.89 -22.16
N ALA A 135 -12.66 20.94 -23.09
CA ALA A 135 -11.57 20.54 -23.98
C ALA A 135 -11.11 21.65 -24.95
N ALA A 136 -11.98 22.59 -25.29
CA ALA A 136 -11.62 23.77 -26.09
C ALA A 136 -10.86 24.82 -25.28
N SER A 137 -11.17 24.97 -23.99
CA SER A 137 -10.50 25.92 -23.08
C SER A 137 -9.06 25.50 -22.74
N ASP A 138 -8.81 24.18 -22.69
CA ASP A 138 -7.48 23.61 -22.52
C ASP A 138 -7.23 22.49 -23.54
N PRO A 139 -6.77 22.83 -24.76
CA PRO A 139 -6.54 21.85 -25.82
C PRO A 139 -5.42 20.84 -25.55
N ARG A 140 -4.67 21.00 -24.44
CA ARG A 140 -3.57 20.13 -24.03
C ARG A 140 -3.95 19.11 -22.95
N ASP A 141 -5.16 19.19 -22.41
CA ASP A 141 -5.65 18.24 -21.42
C ASP A 141 -6.09 16.92 -22.08
N ALA A 142 -5.31 15.87 -21.85
CA ALA A 142 -5.60 14.53 -22.36
C ALA A 142 -6.90 13.93 -21.77
N TYR A 143 -7.20 14.18 -20.50
CA TYR A 143 -8.42 13.70 -19.82
C TYR A 143 -9.68 14.38 -20.37
N ALA A 144 -9.63 15.70 -20.60
CA ALA A 144 -10.75 16.41 -21.22
C ALA A 144 -11.05 15.89 -22.64
N GLN A 145 -10.00 15.62 -23.44
CA GLN A 145 -10.17 14.99 -24.76
C GLN A 145 -10.73 13.56 -24.63
N TYR A 146 -10.26 12.79 -23.65
CA TYR A 146 -10.71 11.43 -23.37
C TYR A 146 -12.20 11.37 -23.03
N PHE A 147 -12.67 12.13 -22.04
CA PHE A 147 -14.07 12.06 -21.61
C PHE A 147 -15.02 12.66 -22.63
N LEU A 148 -14.60 13.66 -23.41
CA LEU A 148 -15.37 14.13 -24.57
C LEU A 148 -15.53 13.01 -25.61
N ALA A 149 -14.45 12.29 -25.92
CA ALA A 149 -14.50 11.14 -26.82
C ALA A 149 -15.39 10.02 -26.27
N GLN A 150 -15.36 9.78 -24.95
CA GLN A 150 -16.23 8.82 -24.29
C GLN A 150 -17.71 9.19 -24.41
N SER A 151 -18.06 10.46 -24.17
CA SER A 151 -19.43 10.95 -24.35
C SER A 151 -19.94 10.77 -25.79
N ARG A 152 -19.10 11.04 -26.79
CA ARG A 152 -19.43 10.82 -28.21
C ARG A 152 -19.58 9.34 -28.56
N LEU A 153 -18.70 8.50 -28.01
CA LEU A 153 -18.77 7.06 -28.21
C LEU A 153 -20.10 6.49 -27.72
N THR A 154 -20.56 6.91 -26.53
CA THR A 154 -21.86 6.51 -25.96
C THR A 154 -23.04 6.95 -26.85
N GLN A 155 -22.90 8.09 -27.55
CA GLN A 155 -23.86 8.59 -28.54
C GLN A 155 -23.74 7.95 -29.93
N ALA A 156 -22.96 6.87 -30.07
CA ALA A 156 -22.70 6.18 -31.33
C ALA A 156 -22.00 7.02 -32.41
N GLN A 157 -21.28 8.09 -32.02
CA GLN A 157 -20.42 8.90 -32.90
C GLN A 157 -18.98 8.37 -32.85
N ALA A 158 -18.78 7.20 -33.46
CA ALA A 158 -17.55 6.43 -33.26
C ALA A 158 -16.33 7.03 -33.98
N GLU A 159 -16.49 7.67 -35.14
CA GLU A 159 -15.41 8.36 -35.86
C GLU A 159 -14.87 9.56 -35.06
N GLU A 160 -15.76 10.41 -34.55
CA GLU A 160 -15.39 11.58 -33.75
C GLU A 160 -14.79 11.18 -32.40
N ALA A 161 -15.30 10.11 -31.79
CA ALA A 161 -14.73 9.54 -30.58
C ALA A 161 -13.30 9.03 -30.84
N LEU A 162 -13.07 8.28 -31.93
CA LEU A 162 -11.74 7.78 -32.29
C LEU A 162 -10.74 8.93 -32.47
N ALA A 163 -11.12 10.01 -33.16
CA ALA A 163 -10.27 11.18 -33.33
C ALA A 163 -9.94 11.86 -31.98
N GLY A 164 -10.92 11.94 -31.07
CA GLY A 164 -10.70 12.46 -29.72
C GLY A 164 -9.75 11.60 -28.89
N TYR A 165 -9.90 10.27 -28.91
CA TYR A 165 -8.97 9.36 -28.23
C TYR A 165 -7.56 9.41 -28.80
N GLN A 166 -7.40 9.50 -30.14
CA GLN A 166 -6.09 9.69 -30.77
C GLN A 166 -5.42 10.99 -30.33
N ARG A 167 -6.21 12.05 -30.13
CA ARG A 167 -5.70 13.31 -29.60
C ARG A 167 -5.28 13.19 -28.14
N ALA A 168 -6.07 12.51 -27.31
CA ALA A 168 -5.69 12.23 -25.92
C ALA A 168 -4.36 11.46 -25.85
N ILE A 169 -4.21 10.40 -26.66
CA ILE A 169 -2.96 9.61 -26.79
C ILE A 169 -1.77 10.48 -27.22
N ALA A 170 -1.97 11.42 -28.16
CA ALA A 170 -0.90 12.29 -28.61
C ALA A 170 -0.44 13.30 -27.54
N LEU A 171 -1.36 13.74 -26.68
CA LEU A 171 -1.09 14.67 -25.58
C LEU A 171 -0.40 13.96 -24.42
N ASP A 172 -0.97 12.83 -24.02
CA ASP A 172 -0.44 11.95 -22.99
C ASP A 172 -0.39 10.51 -23.50
N PRO A 173 0.78 10.07 -24.00
CA PRO A 173 1.00 8.69 -24.42
C PRO A 173 0.83 7.68 -23.28
N HIS A 174 0.84 8.14 -22.02
CA HIS A 174 0.68 7.30 -20.84
C HIS A 174 -0.76 7.27 -20.32
N LEU A 175 -1.68 8.09 -20.84
CA LEU A 175 -3.10 7.97 -20.53
C LEU A 175 -3.67 6.73 -21.20
N ARG A 176 -3.40 5.56 -20.62
CA ARG A 176 -3.63 4.29 -21.30
C ARG A 176 -5.12 4.09 -21.57
N SER A 177 -6.02 4.58 -20.71
CA SER A 177 -7.48 4.56 -20.94
C SER A 177 -7.87 5.05 -22.35
N ALA A 178 -7.14 6.02 -22.92
CA ALA A 178 -7.41 6.52 -24.27
C ALA A 178 -7.19 5.47 -25.37
N TYR A 179 -6.24 4.56 -25.20
CA TYR A 179 -6.05 3.43 -26.11
C TYR A 179 -7.20 2.44 -26.02
N TYR A 180 -7.73 2.17 -24.82
CA TYR A 180 -8.92 1.34 -24.65
C TYR A 180 -10.17 2.00 -25.27
N GLY A 181 -10.36 3.30 -25.03
CA GLY A 181 -11.41 4.08 -25.67
C GLY A 181 -11.33 4.02 -27.20
N ALA A 182 -10.13 4.21 -27.76
CA ALA A 182 -9.88 4.09 -29.20
C ALA A 182 -10.20 2.69 -29.73
N SER A 183 -9.83 1.64 -28.98
CA SER A 183 -10.19 0.25 -29.30
C SER A 183 -11.71 0.07 -29.38
N GLN A 184 -12.46 0.58 -28.40
CA GLN A 184 -13.93 0.47 -28.40
C GLN A 184 -14.57 1.25 -29.56
N ALA A 185 -14.04 2.43 -29.89
CA ALA A 185 -14.47 3.18 -31.06
C ALA A 185 -14.23 2.40 -32.36
N LEU A 186 -13.03 1.85 -32.54
CA LEU A 186 -12.67 1.04 -33.70
C LEU A 186 -13.56 -0.22 -33.85
N ARG A 187 -13.93 -0.87 -32.75
CA ARG A 187 -14.89 -2.01 -32.76
C ARG A 187 -16.26 -1.58 -33.27
N ARG A 188 -16.78 -0.44 -32.83
CA ARG A 188 -18.07 0.09 -33.33
C ARG A 188 -18.03 0.44 -34.82
N LEU A 189 -16.84 0.79 -35.34
CA LEU A 189 -16.59 1.04 -36.76
C LEU A 189 -16.33 -0.24 -37.58
N GLY A 190 -16.35 -1.43 -36.97
CA GLY A 190 -16.04 -2.69 -37.64
C GLY A 190 -14.55 -2.88 -37.97
N ARG A 191 -13.66 -2.04 -37.44
CA ARG A 191 -12.20 -2.09 -37.65
C ARG A 191 -11.54 -2.96 -36.58
N ASN A 192 -11.85 -4.26 -36.59
CA ASN A 192 -11.49 -5.18 -35.51
C ASN A 192 -9.98 -5.38 -35.31
N ASP A 193 -9.19 -5.41 -36.39
CA ASP A 193 -7.73 -5.59 -36.29
C ASP A 193 -7.05 -4.37 -35.65
N ASP A 194 -7.45 -3.17 -36.08
CA ASP A 194 -6.98 -1.92 -35.46
C ASP A 194 -7.42 -1.83 -33.99
N ALA A 195 -8.64 -2.25 -33.68
CA ALA A 195 -9.14 -2.28 -32.32
C ALA A 195 -8.33 -3.23 -31.43
N ALA A 196 -7.97 -4.42 -31.94
CA ALA A 196 -7.11 -5.37 -31.24
C ALA A 196 -5.73 -4.74 -30.98
N SER A 197 -5.13 -4.10 -31.98
CA SER A 197 -3.84 -3.42 -31.82
C SER A 197 -3.87 -2.30 -30.75
N ARG A 198 -4.95 -1.51 -30.69
CA ARG A 198 -5.11 -0.49 -29.62
C ARG A 198 -5.33 -1.10 -28.24
N LEU A 199 -6.03 -2.22 -28.15
CA LEU A 199 -6.18 -2.95 -26.88
C LEU A 199 -4.83 -3.52 -26.42
N GLU A 200 -4.00 -4.02 -27.34
CA GLU A 200 -2.64 -4.46 -27.02
C GLU A 200 -1.76 -3.29 -26.55
N GLU A 201 -1.88 -2.10 -27.14
CA GLU A 201 -1.18 -0.90 -26.65
C GLU A 201 -1.62 -0.52 -25.24
N PHE A 202 -2.93 -0.53 -24.97
CA PHE A 202 -3.47 -0.35 -23.64
C PHE A 202 -2.85 -1.36 -22.64
N GLN A 203 -2.80 -2.65 -23.01
CA GLN A 203 -2.26 -3.72 -22.17
C GLN A 203 -0.75 -3.61 -21.95
N ARG A 204 0.02 -3.23 -22.99
CA ARG A 204 1.47 -3.03 -22.89
C ARG A 204 1.86 -1.95 -21.88
N GLN A 205 0.97 -1.01 -21.62
CA GLN A 205 1.18 0.05 -20.65
C GLN A 205 0.70 -0.30 -19.24
N ARG A 206 0.18 -1.52 -19.00
CA ARG A 206 -0.33 -1.91 -17.68
C ARG A 206 0.70 -1.71 -16.57
N ASN A 207 1.90 -2.23 -16.79
CA ASN A 207 3.01 -2.18 -15.82
C ASN A 207 3.95 -1.01 -16.14
N ASN A 208 3.50 -0.04 -16.94
CA ASN A 208 4.29 1.16 -17.14
C ASN A 208 3.98 2.10 -15.97
N PRO A 209 4.97 2.47 -15.15
CA PRO A 209 4.79 3.34 -13.98
C PRO A 209 4.06 4.66 -14.29
N LEU A 210 4.32 5.22 -15.48
CA LEU A 210 3.79 6.50 -15.90
C LEU A 210 2.36 6.36 -16.41
N ALA A 211 1.87 5.13 -16.61
CA ALA A 211 0.55 4.90 -17.17
C ALA A 211 -0.56 5.29 -16.19
N SER A 212 -1.50 6.07 -16.71
CA SER A 212 -2.61 6.61 -15.93
C SER A 212 -3.96 6.15 -16.47
N LEU A 213 -4.96 6.15 -15.60
CA LEU A 213 -6.34 5.84 -15.92
C LEU A 213 -7.25 7.05 -15.81
N ALA A 214 -8.20 7.10 -16.74
CA ALA A 214 -9.35 7.99 -16.69
C ALA A 214 -10.62 7.21 -16.30
N GLU A 215 -11.13 7.50 -15.10
CA GLU A 215 -12.32 6.86 -14.51
C GLU A 215 -13.15 7.88 -13.70
N PHE A 216 -14.44 7.59 -13.48
CA PHE A 216 -15.28 8.37 -12.56
C PHE A 216 -15.03 7.95 -11.09
N LYS A 217 -13.80 8.17 -10.63
CA LYS A 217 -13.33 7.95 -9.25
C LYS A 217 -12.44 9.11 -8.84
N TYR A 218 -12.43 9.45 -7.55
CA TYR A 218 -11.48 10.44 -7.02
C TYR A 218 -10.04 10.06 -7.42
N THR A 219 -9.17 11.04 -7.71
CA THR A 219 -7.81 10.91 -8.32
C THR A 219 -7.72 10.39 -9.76
N ARG A 220 -8.76 9.73 -10.28
CA ARG A 220 -8.79 9.19 -11.66
C ARG A 220 -9.73 9.93 -12.60
N MET A 221 -10.49 10.89 -12.08
CA MET A 221 -11.28 11.82 -12.90
C MET A 221 -10.41 12.86 -13.61
N GLY A 222 -9.09 12.86 -13.43
CA GLY A 222 -8.18 13.87 -13.95
C GLY A 222 -8.13 15.12 -13.08
N SER A 223 -7.02 15.84 -13.17
CA SER A 223 -6.65 16.96 -12.28
C SER A 223 -7.69 18.08 -12.16
N LYS A 224 -8.56 18.27 -13.18
CA LYS A 224 -9.62 19.29 -13.14
C LYS A 224 -10.77 18.95 -12.19
N SER A 225 -10.95 17.68 -11.83
CA SER A 225 -11.98 17.18 -10.89
C SER A 225 -11.40 16.74 -9.55
N GLU A 226 -10.14 17.01 -9.29
CA GLU A 226 -9.56 16.86 -7.95
C GLU A 226 -9.80 18.12 -7.13
N VAL A 227 -9.88 17.95 -5.81
CA VAL A 227 -9.80 19.11 -4.93
C VAL A 227 -8.39 19.66 -5.02
N ILE A 228 -8.30 20.98 -5.08
CA ILE A 228 -7.00 21.63 -5.04
C ILE A 228 -7.06 22.67 -3.95
N GLY A 229 -6.05 22.65 -3.08
CA GLY A 229 -5.80 23.81 -2.24
C GLY A 229 -5.74 25.05 -3.15
N ALA A 230 -6.22 26.18 -2.65
CA ALA A 230 -6.28 27.40 -3.44
C ALA A 230 -4.89 27.68 -4.04
N PRO A 231 -4.78 27.91 -5.37
CA PRO A 231 -3.49 28.15 -5.99
C PRO A 231 -2.87 29.40 -5.38
N ARG A 232 -1.78 29.19 -4.66
CA ARG A 232 -0.96 30.26 -4.10
C ARG A 232 0.25 30.42 -5.00
N PRO A 233 0.56 31.63 -5.50
CA PRO A 233 1.93 31.87 -5.94
C PRO A 233 2.81 31.58 -4.74
N MET A 234 3.82 30.71 -4.92
CA MET A 234 4.77 30.38 -3.86
C MET A 234 5.26 31.71 -3.29
N VAL A 235 4.85 32.01 -2.06
CA VAL A 235 5.22 33.27 -1.44
C VAL A 235 6.70 33.11 -1.17
N THR A 236 7.52 33.80 -1.96
CA THR A 236 8.95 33.88 -1.71
C THR A 236 9.10 34.71 -0.45
N ARG A 237 9.02 34.04 0.70
CA ARG A 237 9.27 34.66 1.97
C ARG A 237 10.71 35.13 1.96
N ALA A 238 10.94 36.29 2.57
CA ALA A 238 12.30 36.75 2.80
C ALA A 238 13.02 35.64 3.55
N ARG A 239 14.09 35.14 2.94
CA ARG A 239 14.94 34.14 3.58
C ARG A 239 15.36 34.68 4.95
N PRO A 240 15.36 33.86 6.00
CA PRO A 240 15.88 34.29 7.29
C PRO A 240 17.31 34.81 7.13
N ASP A 241 17.60 35.92 7.80
CA ASP A 241 18.94 36.49 7.77
C ASP A 241 19.93 35.58 8.51
N GLY A 242 21.11 35.38 7.90
CA GLY A 242 22.21 34.66 8.51
C GLY A 242 22.82 33.58 7.61
N PRO A 243 23.80 32.84 8.14
CA PRO A 243 24.52 31.84 7.36
C PRO A 243 23.70 30.54 7.21
N LEU A 244 24.00 29.78 6.15
CA LEU A 244 23.47 28.43 5.95
C LEU A 244 23.90 27.51 7.10
N PHE A 245 25.14 27.55 7.54
CA PHE A 245 25.59 26.80 8.72
C PHE A 245 26.03 27.75 9.82
N ALA A 246 25.86 27.34 11.07
CA ALA A 246 26.50 28.02 12.19
C ALA A 246 28.03 27.85 12.10
N GLU A 247 28.76 28.65 12.88
CA GLU A 247 30.23 28.50 12.99
C GLU A 247 30.60 27.05 13.31
N PRO A 248 31.48 26.41 12.51
CA PRO A 248 31.80 25.01 12.66
C PRO A 248 32.47 24.74 14.00
N ARG A 249 32.05 23.67 14.66
CA ARG A 249 32.62 23.22 15.94
C ARG A 249 33.36 21.92 15.73
N GLU A 250 34.51 21.78 16.39
CA GLU A 250 35.24 20.52 16.40
C GLU A 250 34.52 19.53 17.33
N ILE A 251 34.35 18.30 16.85
CA ILE A 251 33.81 17.21 17.66
C ILE A 251 34.98 16.63 18.46
N ASN A 252 34.95 16.83 19.78
CA ASN A 252 36.02 16.37 20.66
C ASN A 252 36.10 14.83 20.69
N GLY A 253 37.31 14.30 20.62
CA GLY A 253 37.56 12.86 20.72
C GLY A 253 37.43 12.09 19.41
N SER A 254 37.46 12.77 18.26
CA SER A 254 37.58 12.11 16.97
C SER A 254 38.87 11.27 16.87
N PRO A 255 38.78 10.05 16.31
CA PRO A 255 39.95 9.23 16.10
C PRO A 255 40.84 9.83 15.01
N THR A 256 42.16 9.67 15.15
CA THR A 256 43.11 10.00 14.08
C THR A 256 43.29 8.76 13.19
N PRO A 257 42.77 8.75 11.95
CA PRO A 257 42.88 7.59 11.09
C PRO A 257 44.32 7.41 10.58
N ALA A 258 44.70 6.17 10.29
CA ALA A 258 45.97 5.90 9.62
C ALA A 258 46.03 6.55 8.22
N PRO A 259 47.23 6.83 7.69
CA PRO A 259 47.38 7.34 6.32
C PRO A 259 46.63 6.49 5.29
N ALA A 260 45.92 7.14 4.36
CA ALA A 260 45.08 6.54 3.31
C ALA A 260 43.77 5.85 3.76
N SER A 261 43.43 5.90 5.06
CA SER A 261 42.09 5.57 5.54
C SER A 261 41.14 6.76 5.34
N LEU A 262 39.88 6.49 4.96
CA LEU A 262 38.88 7.50 4.61
C LEU A 262 37.55 7.17 5.31
N PRO A 263 37.52 7.24 6.65
CA PRO A 263 36.33 6.91 7.41
C PRO A 263 35.21 7.92 7.14
N VAL A 264 33.97 7.44 7.17
CA VAL A 264 32.76 8.25 6.92
C VAL A 264 31.84 8.11 8.12
N ALA A 265 31.45 9.24 8.70
CA ALA A 265 30.54 9.24 9.84
C ALA A 265 29.12 8.86 9.39
N SER A 266 28.32 8.40 10.32
CA SER A 266 26.91 8.06 10.11
C SER A 266 26.08 8.58 11.28
N ALA A 267 24.80 8.84 11.02
CA ALA A 267 23.86 9.36 12.00
C ALA A 267 22.64 8.44 12.14
N VAL A 268 22.25 8.16 13.37
CA VAL A 268 21.19 7.20 13.72
C VAL A 268 20.86 7.31 15.21
N ASP A 269 19.66 6.91 15.63
CA ASP A 269 19.30 6.76 17.05
C ASP A 269 19.90 5.44 17.60
N ILE A 270 21.09 5.50 18.22
CA ILE A 270 21.87 4.32 18.65
C ILE A 270 21.30 3.74 19.95
N ASP A 271 20.84 4.59 20.87
CA ASP A 271 20.33 4.15 22.18
C ASP A 271 18.80 4.04 22.25
N GLY A 272 18.08 4.41 21.19
CA GLY A 272 16.63 4.28 21.05
C GLY A 272 15.85 5.32 21.88
N ASP A 273 16.47 6.45 22.23
CA ASP A 273 15.87 7.54 22.99
C ASP A 273 15.10 8.54 22.11
N GLY A 274 15.22 8.42 20.79
CA GLY A 274 14.57 9.25 19.79
C GLY A 274 15.32 10.52 19.40
N GLN A 275 16.53 10.73 19.92
CA GLN A 275 17.50 11.69 19.42
C GLN A 275 18.44 11.02 18.43
N ILE A 276 19.01 11.81 17.51
CA ILE A 276 19.92 11.28 16.48
C ILE A 276 21.36 11.42 16.96
N ASP A 277 22.00 10.27 17.13
CA ASP A 277 23.39 10.12 17.55
C ASP A 277 24.35 10.10 16.36
N VAL A 278 25.64 10.13 16.65
CA VAL A 278 26.70 10.08 15.64
C VAL A 278 27.70 8.96 15.94
N PHE A 279 27.98 8.16 14.92
CA PHE A 279 29.11 7.22 14.94
C PHE A 279 30.21 7.71 14.00
N ILE A 280 31.42 7.90 14.55
CA ILE A 280 32.63 8.28 13.82
C ILE A 280 33.56 7.07 13.76
N PRO A 281 33.72 6.41 12.60
CA PRO A 281 34.64 5.28 12.47
C PRO A 281 36.11 5.67 12.66
N GLY A 282 36.90 4.76 13.20
CA GLY A 282 38.33 4.97 13.45
C GLY A 282 39.20 4.92 12.21
N GLY A 283 38.74 4.19 11.19
CA GLY A 283 39.56 3.85 10.04
C GLY A 283 40.59 2.77 10.35
N ARG A 284 41.39 2.41 9.35
CA ARG A 284 42.45 1.40 9.46
C ARG A 284 43.32 1.61 10.71
N GLY A 285 43.44 0.57 11.53
CA GLY A 285 44.35 0.54 12.69
C GLY A 285 43.88 1.31 13.92
N ALA A 286 42.70 1.95 13.87
CA ALA A 286 42.11 2.67 15.01
C ALA A 286 40.68 2.19 15.28
N THR A 287 40.15 2.52 16.45
CA THR A 287 38.76 2.24 16.83
C THR A 287 37.89 3.50 16.67
N GLY A 288 36.58 3.29 16.51
CA GLY A 288 35.63 4.38 16.33
C GLY A 288 35.29 5.14 17.61
N THR A 289 34.43 6.15 17.47
CA THR A 289 33.86 6.92 18.57
C THR A 289 32.34 6.97 18.42
N VAL A 290 31.64 6.69 19.52
CA VAL A 290 30.18 6.80 19.63
C VAL A 290 29.85 8.05 20.41
N LEU A 291 28.93 8.84 19.87
CA LEU A 291 28.50 10.14 20.39
C LEU A 291 26.99 10.12 20.52
N LEU A 292 26.50 10.02 21.76
CA LEU A 292 25.06 10.03 22.03
C LEU A 292 24.57 11.47 22.20
N ALA A 293 23.44 11.81 21.61
CA ALA A 293 22.82 13.11 21.71
C ALA A 293 22.21 13.30 23.10
N ARG A 294 22.50 14.44 23.73
CA ARG A 294 21.99 14.83 25.04
C ARG A 294 21.47 16.27 24.97
N GLY A 295 20.30 16.44 24.36
CA GLY A 295 19.75 17.77 24.09
C GLY A 295 20.54 18.47 22.97
N ASP A 296 21.34 19.47 23.33
CA ASP A 296 22.06 20.34 22.39
C ASP A 296 23.55 19.99 22.22
N HIS A 297 24.03 18.94 22.88
CA HIS A 297 25.42 18.48 22.81
C HIS A 297 25.51 16.96 22.63
N PHE A 298 26.72 16.51 22.31
CA PHE A 298 27.05 15.10 22.20
C PHE A 298 27.87 14.62 23.40
N GLU A 299 27.45 13.54 24.02
CA GLU A 299 28.18 12.80 25.03
C GLU A 299 28.99 11.69 24.37
N ARG A 300 30.31 11.70 24.57
CA ARG A 300 31.18 10.61 24.11
C ARG A 300 31.03 9.41 25.02
N VAL A 301 30.86 8.23 24.44
CA VAL A 301 30.72 6.96 25.18
C VAL A 301 31.83 5.97 24.80
N PRO A 302 33.05 6.10 25.36
CA PRO A 302 34.20 5.26 25.00
C PRO A 302 33.98 3.77 25.28
N GLN A 303 33.16 3.45 26.29
CA GLN A 303 32.82 2.09 26.68
C GLN A 303 31.78 1.43 25.78
N HIS A 304 31.19 2.17 24.83
CA HIS A 304 30.20 1.61 23.92
C HIS A 304 30.84 0.47 23.09
N PRO A 305 30.20 -0.70 22.93
CA PRO A 305 30.81 -1.83 22.22
C PRO A 305 31.27 -1.49 20.80
N LEU A 306 30.49 -0.69 20.07
CA LEU A 306 30.84 -0.24 18.72
C LEU A 306 32.12 0.64 18.66
N ALA A 307 32.44 1.37 19.74
CA ALA A 307 33.65 2.19 19.83
C ALA A 307 34.92 1.35 20.04
N ASN A 308 34.80 0.05 20.30
CA ASN A 308 35.92 -0.86 20.54
C ASN A 308 36.25 -1.76 19.34
N ILE A 309 35.53 -1.60 18.22
CA ILE A 309 35.73 -2.40 17.01
C ILE A 309 36.79 -1.69 16.14
N PRO A 310 37.95 -2.32 15.88
CA PRO A 310 39.02 -1.70 15.12
C PRO A 310 38.75 -1.75 13.62
N GLY A 311 39.32 -0.78 12.89
CA GLY A 311 39.40 -0.81 11.44
C GLY A 311 38.11 -0.44 10.72
N VAL A 312 37.04 -0.02 11.42
CA VAL A 312 35.78 0.38 10.78
C VAL A 312 36.00 1.63 9.93
N GLU A 313 35.57 1.60 8.67
CA GLU A 313 35.63 2.74 7.74
C GLU A 313 34.25 3.40 7.55
N PHE A 314 33.17 2.62 7.57
CA PHE A 314 31.79 3.12 7.44
C PHE A 314 30.80 2.07 7.96
N ALA A 315 29.52 2.46 8.07
CA ALA A 315 28.46 1.65 8.65
C ALA A 315 27.15 1.78 7.85
N ALA A 316 26.36 0.71 7.77
CA ALA A 316 24.98 0.73 7.30
C ALA A 316 24.03 0.34 8.44
N TRP A 317 23.03 1.17 8.69
CA TRP A 317 22.11 1.06 9.82
C TRP A 317 20.71 0.65 9.37
N GLY A 318 20.07 -0.21 10.15
CA GLY A 318 18.71 -0.71 9.92
C GLY A 318 18.35 -1.73 11.00
N ASP A 319 17.06 -1.87 11.30
CA ASP A 319 16.53 -2.94 12.15
C ASP A 319 16.46 -4.23 11.32
N VAL A 320 17.47 -5.11 11.44
CA VAL A 320 17.59 -6.27 10.55
C VAL A 320 16.77 -7.46 11.02
N ASP A 321 16.34 -7.49 12.27
CA ASP A 321 15.50 -8.58 12.78
C ASP A 321 14.08 -8.13 13.16
N ASN A 322 13.72 -6.91 12.73
CA ASN A 322 12.43 -6.29 12.93
C ASN A 322 12.00 -6.38 14.41
N ASP A 323 12.88 -6.06 15.36
CA ASP A 323 12.62 -6.10 16.80
C ASP A 323 12.31 -4.71 17.42
N GLY A 324 12.38 -3.66 16.59
CA GLY A 324 12.17 -2.25 16.92
C GLY A 324 13.43 -1.56 17.41
N LEU A 325 14.60 -2.22 17.37
CA LEU A 325 15.90 -1.67 17.73
C LEU A 325 16.76 -1.56 16.48
N THR A 326 17.63 -0.55 16.45
CA THR A 326 18.52 -0.34 15.31
C THR A 326 19.73 -1.26 15.41
N ASP A 327 20.05 -1.94 14.31
CA ASP A 327 21.27 -2.73 14.14
C ASP A 327 22.25 -2.08 13.15
N VAL A 328 23.44 -2.67 13.02
CA VAL A 328 24.48 -2.11 12.17
C VAL A 328 25.38 -3.13 11.50
N VAL A 329 25.61 -2.94 10.21
CA VAL A 329 26.70 -3.59 9.47
C VAL A 329 27.92 -2.67 9.46
N LEU A 330 29.03 -3.10 10.06
CA LEU A 330 30.29 -2.37 10.13
C LEU A 330 31.27 -2.88 9.07
N CYS A 331 31.62 -2.01 8.13
CA CYS A 331 32.57 -2.33 7.07
C CYS A 331 33.99 -1.89 7.46
N ARG A 332 34.95 -2.82 7.38
CA ARG A 332 36.29 -2.65 7.95
C ARG A 332 37.38 -2.66 6.89
N SER A 333 38.44 -1.89 7.11
CA SER A 333 39.63 -1.94 6.27
C SER A 333 40.41 -3.23 6.51
N GLY A 334 40.77 -3.92 5.43
CA GLY A 334 41.53 -5.17 5.48
C GLY A 334 40.78 -6.38 6.05
N ALA A 335 39.48 -6.27 6.30
CA ALA A 335 38.66 -7.35 6.86
C ALA A 335 37.23 -7.30 6.33
N SER A 336 36.55 -8.45 6.38
CA SER A 336 35.15 -8.56 6.00
C SER A 336 34.21 -7.76 6.92
N PRO A 337 33.05 -7.31 6.42
CA PRO A 337 32.04 -6.65 7.24
C PRO A 337 31.58 -7.55 8.40
N ILE A 338 31.06 -6.92 9.46
CA ILE A 338 30.43 -7.62 10.60
C ILE A 338 29.07 -7.02 10.87
N LEU A 339 28.09 -7.86 11.19
CA LEU A 339 26.78 -7.45 11.67
C LEU A 339 26.81 -7.38 13.20
N MET A 340 26.40 -6.25 13.76
CA MET A 340 26.21 -6.04 15.19
C MET A 340 24.73 -5.77 15.42
N ARG A 341 24.11 -6.59 16.29
CA ARG A 341 22.70 -6.47 16.65
C ARG A 341 22.54 -5.89 18.04
N GLN A 342 21.52 -5.06 18.24
CA GLN A 342 21.10 -4.59 19.55
C GLN A 342 20.06 -5.53 20.18
N SER A 343 20.39 -6.23 21.27
CA SER A 343 19.42 -7.10 21.96
C SER A 343 19.88 -7.48 23.39
N PRO A 344 19.21 -7.00 24.46
CA PRO A 344 18.16 -5.96 24.52
C PRO A 344 18.73 -4.54 24.26
N ARG A 345 17.86 -3.50 24.27
CA ARG A 345 18.23 -2.09 24.06
C ARG A 345 19.53 -1.69 24.79
N GLY A 346 20.44 -1.02 24.07
CA GLY A 346 21.76 -0.60 24.56
C GLY A 346 22.81 -1.71 24.67
N THR A 347 22.44 -2.98 24.48
CA THR A 347 23.37 -4.12 24.49
C THR A 347 23.65 -4.58 23.07
N TRP A 348 24.91 -4.57 22.66
CA TRP A 348 25.33 -4.90 21.30
C TRP A 348 26.09 -6.22 21.24
N LYS A 349 25.75 -7.08 20.27
CA LYS A 349 26.42 -8.37 20.05
C LYS A 349 26.72 -8.56 18.57
N ALA A 350 27.89 -9.12 18.28
CA ALA A 350 28.21 -9.57 16.93
C ALA A 350 27.34 -10.78 16.56
N VAL A 351 26.74 -10.74 15.37
CA VAL A 351 26.04 -11.87 14.77
C VAL A 351 27.01 -12.58 13.84
N ASP A 352 27.16 -13.90 14.00
CA ASP A 352 27.99 -14.67 13.08
C ASP A 352 27.22 -14.86 11.77
N VAL A 353 27.66 -14.15 10.72
CA VAL A 353 27.08 -14.26 9.38
C VAL A 353 28.12 -14.90 8.45
N PRO A 354 28.05 -16.21 8.20
CA PRO A 354 29.03 -16.91 7.35
C PRO A 354 29.16 -16.30 5.96
N ALA A 355 28.06 -15.78 5.39
CA ALA A 355 28.02 -15.15 4.08
C ALA A 355 28.88 -13.87 3.97
N LEU A 356 29.15 -13.18 5.09
CA LEU A 356 30.02 -12.00 5.12
C LEU A 356 31.51 -12.36 5.10
N LYS A 357 31.89 -13.50 5.69
CA LYS A 357 33.31 -13.90 5.88
C LYS A 357 34.15 -13.88 4.59
N PRO A 358 33.69 -14.38 3.42
CA PRO A 358 34.51 -14.41 2.22
C PRO A 358 34.60 -13.08 1.46
N LEU A 359 33.84 -12.04 1.83
CA LEU A 359 33.75 -10.80 1.04
C LEU A 359 35.03 -9.96 1.02
N GLY A 360 35.84 -10.05 2.08
CA GLY A 360 37.00 -9.18 2.26
C GLY A 360 36.58 -7.71 2.42
N GLU A 361 37.46 -6.79 2.04
CA GLU A 361 37.26 -5.35 2.29
C GLU A 361 36.15 -4.77 1.41
N ALA A 362 35.06 -4.32 2.05
CA ALA A 362 33.96 -3.62 1.39
C ALA A 362 34.35 -2.21 0.93
N ARG A 363 33.78 -1.78 -0.19
CA ARG A 363 33.86 -0.41 -0.73
C ARG A 363 32.62 0.41 -0.37
N ASP A 364 31.48 -0.25 -0.37
CA ASP A 364 30.17 0.29 -0.03
C ASP A 364 29.21 -0.87 0.29
N CYS A 365 28.16 -0.58 1.04
CA CYS A 365 27.04 -1.47 1.28
C CYS A 365 25.75 -0.68 1.52
N VAL A 366 24.59 -1.30 1.28
CA VAL A 366 23.27 -0.72 1.51
C VAL A 366 22.33 -1.80 2.04
N LEU A 367 21.46 -1.42 2.98
CA LEU A 367 20.35 -2.23 3.47
C LEU A 367 19.07 -1.80 2.77
N PHE A 368 18.32 -2.75 2.25
CA PHE A 368 16.99 -2.56 1.66
C PHE A 368 16.28 -3.92 1.59
N ASP A 369 14.96 -3.91 1.49
CA ASP A 369 14.16 -5.12 1.28
C ASP A 369 14.20 -5.48 -0.20
N ALA A 370 15.00 -6.48 -0.59
CA ALA A 370 15.32 -6.73 -1.99
C ALA A 370 14.35 -7.71 -2.66
N ASP A 371 13.60 -8.49 -1.89
CA ASP A 371 12.55 -9.36 -2.41
C ASP A 371 11.15 -8.93 -1.95
N HIS A 372 10.99 -7.89 -1.14
CA HIS A 372 9.70 -7.47 -0.57
C HIS A 372 9.11 -8.55 0.34
N ASP A 373 9.91 -9.14 1.23
CA ASP A 373 9.43 -10.08 2.25
C ASP A 373 9.25 -9.43 3.63
N GLY A 374 9.65 -8.16 3.77
CA GLY A 374 9.54 -7.37 4.98
C GLY A 374 10.81 -7.35 5.84
N ASP A 375 11.88 -8.08 5.50
CA ASP A 375 13.18 -7.94 6.14
C ASP A 375 14.25 -7.22 5.30
N LEU A 376 15.21 -6.61 5.99
CA LEU A 376 16.30 -5.90 5.33
C LEU A 376 17.38 -6.87 4.87
N ASP A 377 17.62 -6.89 3.56
CA ASP A 377 18.74 -7.55 2.91
C ASP A 377 19.94 -6.62 2.81
N LEU A 378 21.11 -7.21 2.55
CA LEU A 378 22.37 -6.48 2.45
C LEU A 378 23.02 -6.69 1.08
N LEU A 379 23.17 -5.61 0.31
CA LEU A 379 24.03 -5.61 -0.86
C LEU A 379 25.40 -4.99 -0.52
N VAL A 380 26.46 -5.75 -0.75
CA VAL A 380 27.85 -5.33 -0.54
C VAL A 380 28.61 -5.32 -1.86
N VAL A 381 29.40 -4.27 -2.08
CA VAL A 381 30.44 -4.26 -3.12
C VAL A 381 31.82 -4.15 -2.52
N THR A 382 32.80 -4.84 -3.10
CA THR A 382 34.12 -5.01 -2.48
C THR A 382 35.23 -4.33 -3.27
N ARG A 383 36.41 -4.16 -2.65
CA ARG A 383 37.59 -3.62 -3.34
C ARG A 383 38.04 -4.48 -4.51
N SER A 384 37.85 -5.80 -4.43
CA SER A 384 38.18 -6.75 -5.50
C SER A 384 37.20 -6.71 -6.66
N GLY A 385 36.06 -6.01 -6.52
CA GLY A 385 35.06 -5.86 -7.55
C GLY A 385 33.87 -6.82 -7.45
N GLU A 386 33.79 -7.61 -6.38
CA GLU A 386 32.62 -8.45 -6.13
C GLU A 386 31.40 -7.58 -5.81
N ARG A 387 30.22 -8.04 -6.24
CA ARG A 387 28.91 -7.60 -5.72
C ARG A 387 28.22 -8.81 -5.13
N VAL A 388 27.75 -8.71 -3.90
CA VAL A 388 27.07 -9.83 -3.23
C VAL A 388 25.86 -9.28 -2.50
N LEU A 389 24.67 -9.70 -2.95
CA LEU A 389 23.44 -9.59 -2.19
C LEU A 389 23.39 -10.73 -1.19
N ILE A 390 23.08 -10.41 0.06
CA ILE A 390 22.91 -11.36 1.15
C ILE A 390 21.47 -11.21 1.58
N ALA A 391 20.69 -12.25 1.31
CA ALA A 391 19.33 -12.35 1.78
C ALA A 391 19.33 -12.62 3.29
N ASN A 392 18.56 -11.84 4.02
CA ASN A 392 18.08 -12.20 5.34
C ASN A 392 16.93 -13.21 5.16
N ASN A 393 16.86 -14.20 6.05
CA ASN A 393 15.81 -15.22 5.96
C ASN A 393 14.76 -15.03 7.05
N GLY A 394 14.72 -13.90 7.75
CA GLY A 394 13.84 -13.64 8.89
C GLY A 394 14.02 -14.57 10.12
N ASP A 395 14.96 -15.52 10.15
CA ASP A 395 15.21 -16.44 11.28
C ASP A 395 16.56 -16.23 11.98
N GLY A 396 17.24 -15.13 11.65
CA GLY A 396 18.59 -14.83 12.11
C GLY A 396 19.68 -15.53 11.31
N THR A 397 19.33 -16.30 10.28
CA THR A 397 20.29 -16.81 9.29
C THR A 397 20.29 -15.92 8.03
N PHE A 398 21.39 -16.01 7.27
CA PHE A 398 21.59 -15.21 6.06
C PHE A 398 22.17 -16.06 4.94
N ARG A 399 21.77 -15.78 3.70
CA ARG A 399 22.17 -16.53 2.52
C ARG A 399 22.79 -15.61 1.46
N SER A 400 23.95 -15.98 0.94
CA SER A 400 24.54 -15.29 -0.22
C SER A 400 23.76 -15.60 -1.50
N LEU A 401 23.45 -14.57 -2.28
CA LEU A 401 22.80 -14.61 -3.60
C LEU A 401 23.74 -14.14 -4.73
N ALA A 402 25.05 -14.28 -4.54
CA ALA A 402 26.06 -13.88 -5.53
C ALA A 402 25.83 -14.51 -6.92
N ASP A 403 25.22 -15.69 -6.98
CA ASP A 403 24.91 -16.42 -8.22
C ASP A 403 23.61 -15.99 -8.91
N ARG A 404 22.81 -15.13 -8.26
CA ARG A 404 21.52 -14.65 -8.79
C ARG A 404 21.64 -13.43 -9.69
N PHE A 405 22.68 -12.63 -9.52
CA PHE A 405 22.96 -11.54 -10.46
C PHE A 405 23.47 -12.08 -11.79
N PRO A 406 23.16 -11.40 -12.92
CA PRO A 406 23.82 -11.67 -14.19
C PRO A 406 25.35 -11.67 -14.05
N ARG A 407 26.00 -12.70 -14.63
CA ARG A 407 27.45 -12.91 -14.50
C ARG A 407 28.25 -11.73 -15.04
N GLN A 408 29.28 -11.34 -14.30
CA GLN A 408 30.21 -10.30 -14.74
C GLN A 408 31.25 -10.88 -15.71
N ALA A 409 31.42 -10.25 -16.87
CA ALA A 409 32.42 -10.70 -17.85
C ALA A 409 33.87 -10.46 -17.38
N ARG A 410 34.13 -9.38 -16.63
CA ARG A 410 35.43 -9.05 -16.00
C ARG A 410 35.23 -8.25 -14.71
N PRO A 411 35.66 -8.74 -13.54
CA PRO A 411 35.57 -7.99 -12.29
C PRO A 411 36.46 -6.73 -12.34
N ALA A 412 35.85 -5.58 -12.09
CA ALA A 412 36.51 -4.27 -11.94
C ALA A 412 36.14 -3.68 -10.56
N SER A 413 37.01 -2.83 -9.99
CA SER A 413 36.79 -2.33 -8.63
C SER A 413 35.49 -1.53 -8.57
N ALA A 414 34.64 -1.83 -7.59
CA ALA A 414 33.42 -1.07 -7.36
C ALA A 414 33.72 0.22 -6.60
N VAL A 415 32.92 1.24 -6.88
CA VAL A 415 33.00 2.54 -6.19
C VAL A 415 31.82 2.72 -5.24
N GLN A 416 30.62 2.33 -5.69
CA GLN A 416 29.36 2.61 -5.01
C GLN A 416 28.28 1.62 -5.46
N VAL A 417 27.30 1.38 -4.57
CA VAL A 417 25.97 0.87 -4.92
C VAL A 417 24.95 2.02 -4.83
N LEU A 418 24.05 2.12 -5.78
CA LEU A 418 22.87 2.99 -5.71
C LEU A 418 21.64 2.10 -5.79
N ALA A 419 20.83 2.13 -4.74
CA ALA A 419 19.52 1.51 -4.69
C ALA A 419 18.48 2.60 -4.93
N ALA A 420 17.52 2.37 -5.82
CA ALA A 420 16.42 3.28 -6.12
C ALA A 420 15.41 2.54 -6.99
N ASP A 421 14.14 2.87 -6.90
CA ASP A 421 13.12 2.41 -7.86
C ASP A 421 13.25 3.26 -9.15
N LEU A 422 13.97 2.75 -10.17
CA LEU A 422 14.34 3.52 -11.36
C LEU A 422 13.28 3.45 -12.46
N ASP A 423 12.44 2.42 -12.44
CA ASP A 423 11.32 2.28 -13.34
C ASP A 423 9.93 2.34 -12.68
N ASP A 424 9.85 2.82 -11.44
CA ASP A 424 8.67 3.27 -10.68
C ASP A 424 7.59 2.18 -10.57
N ASP A 425 8.03 0.91 -10.49
CA ASP A 425 7.18 -0.27 -10.31
C ASP A 425 7.08 -0.77 -8.85
N ARG A 426 7.70 0.00 -7.94
CA ARG A 426 7.83 -0.16 -6.48
C ARG A 426 8.95 -1.08 -6.03
N ASP A 427 9.54 -1.87 -6.90
CA ASP A 427 10.67 -2.68 -6.50
C ASP A 427 12.00 -1.92 -6.59
N VAL A 428 12.94 -2.28 -5.71
CA VAL A 428 14.18 -1.51 -5.57
C VAL A 428 15.24 -2.02 -6.54
N ASP A 429 15.49 -1.23 -7.58
CA ASP A 429 16.56 -1.46 -8.55
C ASP A 429 17.95 -1.14 -8.00
N VAL A 430 18.97 -1.66 -8.70
CA VAL A 430 20.36 -1.53 -8.26
C VAL A 430 21.28 -1.07 -9.39
N ILE A 431 22.04 -0.01 -9.13
CA ILE A 431 23.20 0.40 -9.93
C ILE A 431 24.50 0.14 -9.15
N VAL A 432 25.47 -0.49 -9.81
CA VAL A 432 26.85 -0.65 -9.30
C VAL A 432 27.79 0.21 -10.14
N LEU A 433 28.37 1.24 -9.52
CA LEU A 433 29.41 2.06 -10.13
C LEU A 433 30.78 1.38 -10.06
N ARG A 434 31.57 1.56 -11.11
CA ARG A 434 32.88 0.93 -11.30
C ARG A 434 33.95 1.99 -11.53
N ASP A 435 35.14 1.77 -10.98
CA ASP A 435 36.27 2.69 -11.12
C ASP A 435 36.83 2.73 -12.55
N ARG A 436 36.68 1.61 -13.27
CA ARG A 436 37.07 1.40 -14.66
C ARG A 436 36.07 0.47 -15.33
N GLY A 437 35.90 0.62 -16.64
CA GLY A 437 34.99 -0.21 -17.42
C GLY A 437 33.56 0.32 -17.37
N ARG A 438 32.58 -0.56 -17.62
CA ARG A 438 31.16 -0.20 -17.65
C ARG A 438 30.55 -0.35 -16.27
N HIS A 439 29.69 0.60 -15.90
CA HIS A 439 28.80 0.43 -14.75
C HIS A 439 27.78 -0.67 -15.04
N GLU A 440 27.07 -1.11 -14.01
CA GLU A 440 26.07 -2.16 -14.12
C GLU A 440 24.78 -1.65 -13.48
N ALA A 441 23.64 -1.91 -14.13
CA ALA A 441 22.33 -1.48 -13.68
C ALA A 441 21.37 -2.67 -13.84
N PHE A 442 20.60 -2.97 -12.81
CA PHE A 442 19.70 -4.12 -12.76
C PHE A 442 18.32 -3.67 -12.33
N GLU A 443 17.31 -4.13 -13.08
CA GLU A 443 15.91 -4.10 -12.66
C GLU A 443 15.64 -5.35 -11.81
N ASN A 444 14.95 -5.15 -10.67
CA ASN A 444 14.47 -6.24 -9.83
C ASN A 444 13.19 -6.84 -10.44
N GLU A 445 12.93 -8.12 -10.16
CA GLU A 445 11.75 -8.84 -10.67
C GLU A 445 11.17 -9.73 -9.56
N LEU A 446 11.47 -9.38 -8.31
CA LEU A 446 11.17 -10.12 -7.08
C LEU A 446 11.72 -11.55 -7.06
N MET A 447 11.55 -12.26 -5.94
CA MET A 447 12.02 -13.65 -5.76
C MET A 447 13.49 -13.87 -6.18
N TRP A 448 14.33 -12.85 -5.97
CA TRP A 448 15.76 -12.80 -6.33
C TRP A 448 16.07 -12.93 -7.83
N GLN A 449 15.13 -12.55 -8.69
CA GLN A 449 15.35 -12.46 -10.12
C GLN A 449 15.79 -11.05 -10.49
N TRP A 450 16.86 -10.94 -11.27
CA TRP A 450 17.46 -9.67 -11.66
C TRP A 450 17.76 -9.67 -13.15
N ARG A 451 17.44 -8.57 -13.84
CA ARG A 451 17.78 -8.40 -15.26
C ARG A 451 18.46 -7.07 -15.53
N PRO A 452 19.22 -6.92 -16.63
CA PRO A 452 19.81 -5.64 -16.98
C PRO A 452 18.75 -4.55 -17.14
N ALA A 453 18.98 -3.38 -16.53
CA ALA A 453 18.06 -2.26 -16.57
C ALA A 453 17.93 -1.66 -17.98
N ARG A 454 16.71 -1.32 -18.38
CA ARG A 454 16.34 -0.82 -19.70
C ARG A 454 16.66 0.67 -19.81
N GLY A 455 17.06 1.11 -21.01
CA GLY A 455 17.26 2.54 -21.30
C GLY A 455 18.52 3.19 -20.69
N LEU A 456 19.28 2.50 -19.83
CA LEU A 456 20.50 2.99 -19.19
C LEU A 456 21.80 2.72 -19.98
N ASP A 457 21.70 2.32 -21.24
CA ASP A 457 22.83 2.03 -22.12
C ASP A 457 23.90 3.14 -22.15
N ALA A 458 23.47 4.39 -22.29
CA ALA A 458 24.37 5.54 -22.33
C ALA A 458 25.00 5.80 -20.95
N PHE A 459 24.21 5.67 -19.88
CA PHE A 459 24.65 5.83 -18.51
C PHE A 459 25.78 4.85 -18.16
N VAL A 460 25.60 3.56 -18.44
CA VAL A 460 26.58 2.52 -18.03
C VAL A 460 27.93 2.65 -18.74
N ARG A 461 28.03 3.47 -19.79
CA ARG A 461 29.27 3.77 -20.52
C ARG A 461 29.93 5.06 -20.08
N HIS A 462 29.23 5.91 -19.33
CA HIS A 462 29.74 7.19 -18.89
C HIS A 462 30.60 7.01 -17.63
N SER A 463 31.67 7.80 -17.48
CA SER A 463 32.50 7.73 -16.27
C SER A 463 31.88 8.57 -15.16
N ALA A 464 31.64 7.95 -14.01
CA ALA A 464 31.16 8.62 -12.81
C ALA A 464 32.00 8.22 -11.59
N LEU A 465 32.27 9.20 -10.72
CA LEU A 465 32.94 9.00 -9.43
C LEU A 465 31.96 8.74 -8.29
N ALA A 466 30.71 9.16 -8.45
CA ALA A 466 29.61 9.02 -7.51
C ALA A 466 28.29 9.22 -8.26
N ALA A 467 27.20 8.63 -7.74
CA ALA A 467 25.84 8.87 -8.21
C ALA A 467 24.83 8.93 -7.07
N VAL A 468 23.72 9.62 -7.28
CA VAL A 468 22.52 9.60 -6.41
C VAL A 468 21.27 9.64 -7.27
N ALA A 469 20.15 9.13 -6.77
CA ALA A 469 18.84 9.29 -7.37
C ALA A 469 18.00 10.22 -6.48
N ALA A 470 17.32 11.20 -7.08
CA ALA A 470 16.46 12.14 -6.35
C ALA A 470 15.46 12.82 -7.30
N ASP A 471 14.34 13.29 -6.74
CA ASP A 471 13.38 14.14 -7.46
C ASP A 471 13.71 15.62 -7.21
N LEU A 472 14.36 16.26 -8.18
CA LEU A 472 14.82 17.65 -8.06
C LEU A 472 13.71 18.68 -8.25
N GLU A 473 12.56 18.27 -8.79
CA GLU A 473 11.48 19.16 -9.22
C GLU A 473 10.19 18.97 -8.42
N GLY A 474 10.13 17.97 -7.54
CA GLY A 474 8.97 17.66 -6.70
C GLY A 474 7.77 17.18 -7.52
N LYS A 475 8.03 16.45 -8.61
CA LYS A 475 7.02 16.09 -9.63
C LYS A 475 6.68 14.61 -9.71
N GLY A 476 7.34 13.77 -8.92
CA GLY A 476 7.11 12.32 -8.93
C GLY A 476 8.10 11.52 -9.78
N GLU A 477 9.09 12.13 -10.45
CA GLU A 477 10.02 11.40 -11.32
C GLU A 477 11.46 11.51 -10.78
N LEU A 478 12.18 10.39 -10.71
CA LEU A 478 13.58 10.40 -10.30
C LEU A 478 14.52 10.80 -11.44
N ASP A 479 15.48 11.66 -11.09
CA ASP A 479 16.67 11.89 -11.88
C ASP A 479 17.85 11.13 -11.26
N ILE A 480 18.78 10.66 -12.09
CA ILE A 480 20.09 10.20 -11.61
C ILE A 480 21.08 11.36 -11.75
N LEU A 481 21.75 11.74 -10.68
CA LEU A 481 22.86 12.68 -10.73
C LEU A 481 24.18 11.93 -10.65
N THR A 482 25.15 12.29 -11.50
CA THR A 482 26.50 11.71 -11.47
C THR A 482 27.58 12.78 -11.32
N LEU A 483 28.53 12.56 -10.43
CA LEU A 483 29.74 13.36 -10.29
C LEU A 483 30.80 12.90 -11.30
N THR A 484 31.24 13.80 -12.17
CA THR A 484 32.22 13.48 -13.24
C THR A 484 33.65 13.44 -12.71
N PRO A 485 34.61 12.87 -13.48
CA PRO A 485 36.04 12.95 -13.18
C PRO A 485 36.59 14.37 -13.01
N GLU A 486 35.92 15.38 -13.57
CA GLU A 486 36.25 16.81 -13.46
C GLU A 486 35.49 17.52 -12.32
N LEU A 487 34.87 16.75 -11.42
CA LEU A 487 34.06 17.24 -10.30
C LEU A 487 32.88 18.15 -10.72
N GLY A 488 32.33 17.93 -11.92
CA GLY A 488 31.05 18.51 -12.35
C GLY A 488 29.90 17.54 -12.10
N VAL A 489 28.64 17.99 -12.22
CA VAL A 489 27.47 17.11 -12.07
C VAL A 489 26.70 17.04 -13.38
N LEU A 490 26.40 15.81 -13.81
CA LEU A 490 25.43 15.55 -14.89
C LEU A 490 24.11 15.09 -14.29
N ARG A 491 23.00 15.57 -14.86
CA ARG A 491 21.64 15.12 -14.60
C ARG A 491 21.19 14.18 -15.71
N TRP A 492 20.83 12.97 -15.35
CA TRP A 492 20.26 11.96 -16.24
C TRP A 492 18.76 11.91 -16.02
N GLN A 493 18.01 12.04 -17.12
CA GLN A 493 16.56 12.01 -17.07
C GLN A 493 16.03 10.96 -18.03
N ARG A 494 14.97 10.26 -17.61
CA ARG A 494 14.26 9.31 -18.47
C ARG A 494 13.45 10.07 -19.51
N GLY A 495 13.76 9.87 -20.79
CA GLY A 495 12.97 10.41 -21.89
C GLY A 495 11.67 9.63 -22.09
N ARG A 496 10.73 10.20 -22.87
CA ARG A 496 9.50 9.51 -23.28
C ARG A 496 9.76 8.22 -24.08
N ASP A 497 10.93 8.08 -24.67
CA ASP A 497 11.42 6.88 -25.35
C ASP A 497 11.98 5.82 -24.37
N GLY A 498 11.89 6.07 -23.06
CA GLY A 498 12.45 5.22 -22.00
C GLY A 498 13.97 5.33 -21.85
N ALA A 499 14.65 6.05 -22.74
CA ALA A 499 16.10 6.20 -22.72
C ALA A 499 16.55 7.30 -21.75
N TRP A 500 17.59 7.04 -20.97
CA TRP A 500 18.16 8.01 -20.06
C TRP A 500 19.17 8.93 -20.76
N LYS A 501 18.98 10.25 -20.64
CA LYS A 501 19.78 11.26 -21.32
C LYS A 501 20.44 12.20 -20.31
N ALA A 502 21.75 12.41 -20.46
CA ALA A 502 22.54 13.29 -19.60
C ALA A 502 22.51 14.75 -20.07
N THR A 503 22.45 15.67 -19.10
CA THR A 503 22.66 17.11 -19.30
C THR A 503 23.60 17.66 -18.21
N PRO A 504 24.55 18.56 -18.55
CA PRO A 504 25.36 19.22 -17.52
C PRO A 504 24.50 20.08 -16.60
N LEU A 505 24.65 19.89 -15.29
CA LEU A 505 23.90 20.64 -14.27
C LEU A 505 24.84 21.55 -13.47
N VAL A 506 25.85 20.99 -12.81
CA VAL A 506 26.87 21.76 -12.05
C VAL A 506 28.17 21.81 -12.86
N PRO A 507 28.79 23.00 -13.03
CA PRO A 507 30.04 23.11 -13.78
C PRO A 507 31.19 22.38 -13.09
N ALA A 508 32.14 21.89 -13.90
CA ALA A 508 33.36 21.25 -13.42
C ALA A 508 34.17 22.19 -12.51
N SER A 509 34.68 21.65 -11.39
CA SER A 509 35.49 22.44 -10.45
C SER A 509 36.99 22.12 -10.51
N GLY A 510 37.44 21.06 -11.19
CA GLY A 510 38.86 20.68 -11.23
C GLY A 510 39.04 19.16 -11.24
N LYS A 511 40.04 18.63 -10.51
CA LYS A 511 40.23 17.17 -10.37
C LYS A 511 40.13 16.72 -8.91
N PRO A 512 39.73 15.46 -8.66
CA PRO A 512 39.76 14.89 -7.32
C PRO A 512 41.15 14.95 -6.69
N ARG A 513 41.22 15.43 -5.45
CA ARG A 513 42.46 15.50 -4.69
C ARG A 513 42.86 14.11 -4.17
N PRO A 514 44.17 13.78 -4.12
CA PRO A 514 44.62 12.51 -3.57
C PRO A 514 44.22 12.33 -2.09
N GLY A 515 43.63 11.17 -1.77
CA GLY A 515 43.18 10.86 -0.42
C GLY A 515 41.93 11.64 -0.01
N VAL A 516 41.08 12.02 -0.97
CA VAL A 516 39.75 12.57 -0.72
C VAL A 516 38.71 11.64 -1.32
N ARG A 517 37.65 11.36 -0.56
CA ARG A 517 36.47 10.67 -1.05
C ARG A 517 35.60 11.66 -1.81
N THR A 518 35.37 11.38 -3.08
CA THR A 518 34.45 12.15 -3.91
C THR A 518 33.03 11.74 -3.58
N GLN A 519 32.22 12.69 -3.16
CA GLN A 519 30.85 12.45 -2.71
C GLN A 519 29.90 13.45 -3.37
N LEU A 520 28.66 13.01 -3.52
CA LEU A 520 27.52 13.72 -4.07
C LEU A 520 26.32 13.44 -3.16
N ALA A 521 25.51 14.45 -2.87
CA ALA A 521 24.25 14.30 -2.16
C ALA A 521 23.24 15.32 -2.65
N VAL A 522 21.96 14.99 -2.46
CA VAL A 522 20.83 15.88 -2.69
C VAL A 522 20.07 15.97 -1.37
N ALA A 523 19.80 17.19 -0.90
CA ALA A 523 19.04 17.43 0.33
C ALA A 523 18.58 18.89 0.41
N ASP A 524 17.38 19.15 0.93
CA ASP A 524 16.96 20.49 1.31
C ASP A 524 17.73 20.95 2.57
N LEU A 525 18.69 21.86 2.39
CA LEU A 525 19.56 22.36 3.46
C LEU A 525 19.06 23.66 4.06
N ASP A 526 18.36 24.49 3.28
CA ASP A 526 17.91 25.80 3.73
C ASP A 526 16.42 25.90 4.08
N GLY A 527 15.68 24.83 3.84
CA GLY A 527 14.30 24.65 4.24
C GLY A 527 13.30 25.26 3.26
N GLU A 528 13.72 25.59 2.03
CA GLU A 528 12.84 26.18 1.03
C GLU A 528 11.91 25.17 0.33
N GLY A 529 12.05 23.88 0.60
CA GLY A 529 11.29 22.81 -0.04
C GLY A 529 11.83 22.42 -1.43
N ARG A 530 13.02 22.89 -1.80
CA ARG A 530 13.76 22.46 -2.99
C ARG A 530 15.13 21.96 -2.54
N PRO A 531 15.60 20.81 -3.05
CA PRO A 531 16.86 20.28 -2.56
C PRO A 531 18.08 20.98 -3.18
N GLU A 532 19.09 21.20 -2.35
CA GLU A 532 20.44 21.57 -2.78
C GLU A 532 21.23 20.36 -3.27
N ILE A 533 22.20 20.61 -4.15
CA ILE A 533 23.19 19.65 -4.61
C ILE A 533 24.50 19.90 -3.85
N VAL A 534 24.95 18.92 -3.07
CA VAL A 534 26.19 18.98 -2.29
C VAL A 534 27.24 18.11 -2.95
N VAL A 535 28.41 18.69 -3.26
CA VAL A 535 29.49 17.99 -3.96
C VAL A 535 30.85 18.20 -3.31
N THR A 536 31.69 17.17 -3.35
CA THR A 536 33.13 17.36 -3.17
C THR A 536 33.67 18.21 -4.32
N SER A 537 34.31 19.34 -4.00
CA SER A 537 34.96 20.23 -4.96
C SER A 537 36.49 20.12 -4.89
N GLU A 538 37.18 20.78 -5.82
CA GLU A 538 38.65 20.86 -5.81
C GLU A 538 39.19 21.55 -4.54
N ARG A 539 38.38 22.40 -3.87
CA ARG A 539 38.79 23.15 -2.67
C ARG A 539 38.22 22.60 -1.35
N GLY A 540 37.19 21.76 -1.42
CA GLY A 540 36.53 21.24 -0.22
C GLY A 540 35.15 20.69 -0.55
N VAL A 541 34.11 21.38 -0.08
CA VAL A 541 32.70 21.03 -0.30
C VAL A 541 31.97 22.23 -0.89
N ALA A 542 31.27 22.04 -2.01
CA ALA A 542 30.44 23.08 -2.63
C ALA A 542 28.97 22.68 -2.55
N ILE A 543 28.12 23.68 -2.29
CA ILE A 543 26.67 23.55 -2.19
C ILE A 543 26.05 24.42 -3.25
N TRP A 544 25.24 23.80 -4.10
CA TRP A 544 24.58 24.44 -5.22
C TRP A 544 23.08 24.42 -5.01
N ARG A 545 22.48 25.59 -5.08
CA ARG A 545 21.03 25.76 -5.00
C ARG A 545 20.42 25.64 -6.39
N MET A 546 19.27 24.99 -6.45
CA MET A 546 18.42 24.96 -7.64
C MET A 546 17.57 26.24 -7.72
N THR A 547 17.65 26.94 -8.85
CA THR A 547 16.86 28.14 -9.14
C THR A 547 16.01 27.92 -10.40
N THR A 548 15.06 28.82 -10.66
CA THR A 548 14.28 28.79 -11.91
C THR A 548 15.13 29.02 -13.17
N ARG A 549 16.39 29.44 -13.06
CA ARG A 549 17.31 29.70 -14.18
C ARG A 549 18.42 28.65 -14.31
N GLY A 550 18.40 27.58 -13.51
CA GLY A 550 19.48 26.59 -13.40
C GLY A 550 20.04 26.54 -11.99
N VAL A 551 21.33 26.24 -11.81
CA VAL A 551 21.97 26.17 -10.50
C VAL A 551 22.83 27.39 -10.19
N GLU A 552 22.91 27.76 -8.92
CA GLU A 552 23.84 28.77 -8.42
C GLU A 552 24.63 28.24 -7.21
N ARG A 553 25.91 28.60 -7.10
CA ARG A 553 26.74 28.19 -5.95
C ARG A 553 26.34 29.02 -4.73
N GLN A 554 25.71 28.36 -3.77
CA GLN A 554 25.20 28.97 -2.55
C GLN A 554 26.28 29.11 -1.48
N LEU A 555 27.13 28.08 -1.31
CA LEU A 555 28.22 28.07 -0.35
C LEU A 555 29.39 27.22 -0.87
N GLU A 556 30.61 27.60 -0.52
CA GLU A 556 31.79 26.74 -0.67
C GLU A 556 32.57 26.76 0.64
N ILE A 557 32.75 25.57 1.21
CA ILE A 557 33.62 25.35 2.38
C ILE A 557 35.02 25.08 1.82
N ASP A 558 35.83 26.13 1.82
CA ASP A 558 37.23 26.10 1.36
C ASP A 558 38.13 25.58 2.49
N ASP A 559 38.22 24.25 2.58
CA ASP A 559 39.09 23.55 3.53
C ASP A 559 39.69 22.33 2.84
N GLU A 560 40.89 22.50 2.31
CA GLU A 560 41.59 21.42 1.63
C GLU A 560 41.95 20.24 2.56
N ALA A 561 41.83 20.39 3.87
CA ALA A 561 42.02 19.27 4.78
C ALA A 561 40.85 18.28 4.74
N ILE A 562 39.67 18.65 4.24
CA ILE A 562 38.49 17.76 4.20
C ILE A 562 38.78 16.56 3.29
N THR A 563 38.58 15.36 3.84
CA THR A 563 38.78 14.07 3.17
C THR A 563 37.47 13.31 2.92
N ALA A 564 36.43 13.54 3.71
CA ALA A 564 35.09 12.99 3.53
C ALA A 564 34.06 13.83 4.29
N TRP A 565 32.78 13.66 3.97
CA TRP A 565 31.69 14.37 4.65
C TRP A 565 30.38 13.56 4.67
N THR A 566 29.50 13.89 5.61
CA THR A 566 28.18 13.25 5.80
C THR A 566 27.13 14.32 6.08
N LEU A 567 25.95 14.20 5.46
CA LEU A 567 24.76 14.96 5.85
C LEU A 567 23.96 14.18 6.89
N ALA A 568 23.45 14.86 7.90
CA ALA A 568 22.70 14.24 8.99
C ALA A 568 21.62 15.17 9.56
N VAL A 569 20.39 14.68 9.71
CA VAL A 569 19.28 15.41 10.34
C VAL A 569 19.36 15.22 11.86
N LEU A 570 20.22 16.01 12.51
CA LEU A 570 20.51 15.88 13.95
C LEU A 570 19.49 16.62 14.83
N ASP A 571 19.03 17.79 14.39
CA ASP A 571 18.09 18.64 15.13
C ASP A 571 16.90 19.05 14.26
N ALA A 572 15.98 19.81 14.83
CA ALA A 572 14.72 20.19 14.18
C ALA A 572 14.87 21.29 13.11
N ARG A 573 16.08 21.82 12.89
CA ARG A 573 16.41 22.86 11.90
C ARG A 573 17.01 22.28 10.62
N GLY A 574 16.85 20.97 10.41
CA GLY A 574 17.19 20.29 9.16
C GLY A 574 18.61 19.72 9.12
N PRO A 575 19.13 19.40 7.92
CA PRO A 575 20.39 18.67 7.77
C PRO A 575 21.62 19.46 8.22
N SER A 576 22.42 18.86 9.09
CA SER A 576 23.78 19.27 9.45
C SER A 576 24.80 18.66 8.49
N LEU A 577 26.00 19.27 8.39
CA LEU A 577 27.12 18.72 7.66
C LEU A 577 28.24 18.34 8.63
N ILE A 578 28.69 17.09 8.59
CA ILE A 578 29.82 16.58 9.36
C ILE A 578 30.98 16.35 8.41
N THR A 579 32.13 17.00 8.63
CA THR A 579 33.31 16.85 7.77
C THR A 579 34.45 16.19 8.51
N HIS A 580 35.14 15.25 7.86
CA HIS A 580 36.37 14.64 8.35
C HIS A 580 37.58 15.26 7.67
N ARG A 581 38.64 15.49 8.44
CA ARG A 581 39.86 16.15 7.96
C ARG A 581 41.04 15.19 7.98
N ARG A 582 42.06 15.48 7.17
CA ARG A 582 43.28 14.67 7.02
C ARG A 582 44.06 14.47 8.32
N ASN A 583 43.95 15.40 9.27
CA ASN A 583 44.56 15.31 10.59
C ASN A 583 43.70 14.52 11.61
N GLY A 584 42.57 13.95 11.19
CA GLY A 584 41.62 13.23 12.04
C GLY A 584 40.59 14.10 12.74
N ALA A 585 40.68 15.43 12.65
CA ALA A 585 39.67 16.30 13.24
C ALA A 585 38.34 16.16 12.49
N THR A 586 37.24 16.02 13.24
CA THR A 586 35.88 16.07 12.69
C THR A 586 35.25 17.40 13.07
N ARG A 587 34.60 18.07 12.12
CA ARG A 587 33.85 19.31 12.35
C ARG A 587 32.37 19.10 12.09
N LEU A 588 31.56 19.64 12.98
CA LEU A 588 30.12 19.76 12.83
C LEU A 588 29.76 21.17 12.37
N TYR A 589 29.16 21.26 11.21
CA TYR A 589 28.47 22.43 10.69
C TYR A 589 26.98 22.24 11.02
N ALA A 590 26.57 22.74 12.18
CA ALA A 590 25.18 22.70 12.62
C ALA A 590 24.31 23.68 11.80
N PRO A 591 22.97 23.53 11.78
CA PRO A 591 22.10 24.42 11.03
C PRO A 591 22.26 25.87 11.50
N GLY A 592 22.47 26.78 10.53
CA GLY A 592 22.61 28.21 10.77
C GLY A 592 21.26 28.91 10.96
N SER A 593 21.30 30.20 11.29
CA SER A 593 20.07 31.01 11.45
C SER A 593 19.41 31.38 10.13
N GLY A 594 20.12 31.27 9.00
CA GLY A 594 19.65 31.67 7.68
C GLY A 594 18.77 30.64 6.96
N ARG A 595 18.05 29.80 7.71
CA ARG A 595 17.24 28.68 7.21
C ARG A 595 15.79 28.80 7.64
N PHE A 596 14.90 28.33 6.79
CA PHE A 596 13.52 28.06 7.17
C PHE A 596 13.43 26.85 8.11
N ALA A 597 12.28 26.71 8.76
CA ALA A 597 11.99 25.57 9.62
C ALA A 597 11.79 24.28 8.81
N PHE A 598 11.95 23.14 9.48
CA PHE A 598 11.75 21.82 8.90
C PHE A 598 10.73 21.02 9.72
N VAL A 599 10.14 20.03 9.08
CA VAL A 599 9.50 18.88 9.72
C VAL A 599 10.40 17.67 9.56
N ARG A 600 10.49 16.83 10.61
CA ARG A 600 11.23 15.57 10.56
C ARG A 600 10.25 14.41 10.58
N LEU A 601 10.36 13.52 9.61
CA LEU A 601 9.52 12.33 9.47
C LEU A 601 10.39 11.09 9.69
N GLN A 602 10.01 10.26 10.65
CA GLN A 602 10.59 8.94 10.83
C GLN A 602 9.53 7.91 10.51
N LEU A 603 9.73 7.22 9.40
CA LEU A 603 8.83 6.18 8.94
C LEU A 603 9.18 4.85 9.60
N SER A 604 8.18 4.03 9.86
CA SER A 604 8.36 2.65 10.28
C SER A 604 7.27 1.79 9.69
N GLY A 605 7.60 0.64 9.10
CA GLY A 605 6.60 -0.39 8.77
C GLY A 605 5.92 -0.99 10.02
N ARG A 606 6.25 -0.51 11.23
CA ARG A 606 5.85 -1.09 12.52
C ARG A 606 5.57 -0.05 13.61
N ASP A 607 4.48 -0.25 14.35
CA ASP A 607 4.27 0.40 15.66
C ASP A 607 3.69 -0.54 16.73
N ASP A 608 2.84 -1.52 16.39
CA ASP A 608 2.35 -2.51 17.35
C ASP A 608 3.19 -3.81 17.33
N ARG A 609 3.54 -4.32 18.53
CA ARG A 609 4.19 -5.63 18.71
C ARG A 609 3.25 -6.81 18.44
N ALA A 610 1.95 -6.56 18.32
CA ALA A 610 0.91 -7.56 18.08
C ALA A 610 0.49 -7.70 16.60
N SER A 611 0.86 -6.75 15.73
CA SER A 611 0.61 -6.82 14.28
C SER A 611 1.82 -7.40 13.54
N SER A 612 1.56 -8.21 12.52
CA SER A 612 2.60 -8.83 11.69
C SER A 612 2.90 -7.96 10.45
N LEU A 613 4.13 -8.08 9.93
CA LEU A 613 4.76 -7.11 9.03
C LEU A 613 4.57 -7.44 7.54
N ARG A 614 4.54 -6.39 6.71
CA ARG A 614 4.68 -6.46 5.24
C ARG A 614 5.72 -5.49 4.68
N SER A 615 5.97 -4.38 5.39
CA SER A 615 7.14 -3.50 5.17
C SER A 615 8.17 -3.64 6.30
N ASN A 616 9.43 -3.36 6.00
CA ASN A 616 10.51 -3.40 7.01
C ASN A 616 10.32 -2.35 8.11
N ALA A 617 10.74 -2.69 9.33
CA ALA A 617 10.57 -1.83 10.51
C ALA A 617 11.33 -0.49 10.42
N SER A 618 12.32 -0.39 9.54
CA SER A 618 13.10 0.84 9.33
C SER A 618 12.45 1.84 8.37
N GLY A 619 11.37 1.45 7.66
CA GLY A 619 10.72 2.27 6.65
C GLY A 619 11.60 2.57 5.42
N ILE A 620 12.66 1.78 5.21
CA ILE A 620 13.56 1.94 4.06
C ILE A 620 12.81 1.46 2.81
N GLY A 621 12.81 2.27 1.75
CA GLY A 621 12.05 2.01 0.53
C GLY A 621 10.76 2.83 0.41
N ALA A 622 10.23 3.36 1.51
CA ALA A 622 9.04 4.20 1.46
C ALA A 622 9.30 5.57 0.79
N ARG A 623 8.33 6.10 0.06
CA ARG A 623 8.39 7.40 -0.61
C ARG A 623 7.44 8.39 0.05
N VAL A 624 7.84 9.66 0.11
CA VAL A 624 7.11 10.75 0.75
C VAL A 624 6.86 11.88 -0.25
N ALA A 625 5.63 12.38 -0.33
CA ALA A 625 5.28 13.60 -1.05
C ALA A 625 4.52 14.56 -0.12
N ALA A 626 5.20 15.60 0.35
CA ALA A 626 4.66 16.59 1.28
C ALA A 626 4.16 17.84 0.54
N ARG A 627 2.98 18.33 0.95
CA ARG A 627 2.43 19.61 0.50
C ARG A 627 2.73 20.71 1.51
N VAL A 628 3.36 21.78 1.05
CA VAL A 628 3.72 22.94 1.89
C VAL A 628 3.40 24.23 1.15
N ASP A 629 2.48 25.04 1.68
CA ASP A 629 2.05 26.34 1.14
C ASP A 629 1.79 26.32 -0.38
N GLY A 630 1.12 25.28 -0.84
CA GLY A 630 0.82 25.20 -2.27
C GLY A 630 1.99 24.69 -3.15
N GLY A 631 3.14 24.28 -2.59
CA GLY A 631 4.22 23.53 -3.24
C GLY A 631 4.29 22.04 -2.89
N TRP A 632 5.11 21.27 -3.61
CA TRP A 632 5.37 19.84 -3.36
C TRP A 632 6.84 19.61 -3.06
N VAL A 633 7.11 18.77 -2.05
CA VAL A 633 8.43 18.28 -1.69
C VAL A 633 8.38 16.74 -1.73
N VAL A 634 9.26 16.11 -2.50
CA VAL A 634 9.27 14.65 -2.67
C VAL A 634 10.59 14.10 -2.13
N GLU A 635 10.48 13.13 -1.22
CA GLU A 635 11.61 12.51 -0.53
C GLU A 635 11.46 10.98 -0.49
N GLN A 636 12.52 10.26 -0.14
CA GLN A 636 12.53 8.80 -0.07
C GLN A 636 13.26 8.29 1.18
N GLY A 637 12.87 7.11 1.66
CA GLY A 637 13.51 6.37 2.74
C GLY A 637 14.79 5.65 2.34
N ILE A 638 15.17 5.69 1.06
CA ILE A 638 16.47 5.22 0.57
C ILE A 638 17.47 6.40 0.56
N ARG A 639 18.75 6.12 0.81
CA ARG A 639 19.79 7.17 0.95
C ARG A 639 19.94 8.02 -0.33
N GLN A 640 19.91 9.34 -0.18
CA GLN A 640 20.21 10.31 -1.25
C GLN A 640 21.65 10.87 -1.17
N THR A 641 22.59 10.04 -0.70
CA THR A 641 24.01 10.37 -0.61
C THR A 641 24.85 9.25 -1.18
N SER A 642 25.95 9.61 -1.85
CA SER A 642 26.90 8.67 -2.42
C SER A 642 28.01 8.26 -1.44
N GLY A 643 27.95 8.71 -0.18
CA GLY A 643 28.83 8.22 0.87
C GLY A 643 28.61 6.71 1.09
N PRO A 644 29.67 5.93 1.39
CA PRO A 644 29.52 4.51 1.63
C PRO A 644 28.75 4.23 2.92
N GLY A 645 27.99 3.14 2.92
CA GLY A 645 27.09 2.82 4.03
C GLY A 645 25.85 3.71 4.05
N GLN A 646 25.06 3.63 5.11
CA GLN A 646 23.72 4.20 5.12
C GLN A 646 23.39 4.66 6.53
N SER A 647 23.17 5.97 6.70
CA SER A 647 22.59 6.52 7.93
C SER A 647 21.10 6.17 8.01
N LEU A 648 20.57 6.08 9.22
CA LEU A 648 19.13 5.93 9.48
C LEU A 648 18.63 7.18 10.23
N ALA A 649 18.58 8.28 9.50
CA ALA A 649 18.15 9.58 10.02
C ALA A 649 16.72 9.91 9.51
N PRO A 650 15.94 10.73 10.24
CA PRO A 650 14.63 11.16 9.78
C PRO A 650 14.72 11.94 8.47
N ILE A 651 13.70 11.81 7.63
CA ILE A 651 13.51 12.63 6.43
C ILE A 651 13.22 14.07 6.89
N ALA A 652 13.91 15.05 6.35
CA ALA A 652 13.69 16.47 6.64
C ALA A 652 12.95 17.14 5.47
N VAL A 653 11.80 17.73 5.76
CA VAL A 653 11.00 18.49 4.78
C VAL A 653 11.04 19.96 5.14
N GLY A 654 11.57 20.81 4.26
CA GLY A 654 11.57 22.25 4.44
C GLY A 654 10.19 22.87 4.34
N LEU A 655 9.93 23.88 5.16
CA LEU A 655 8.62 24.51 5.28
C LEU A 655 8.45 25.82 4.50
N GLY A 656 9.49 26.36 3.86
CA GLY A 656 9.42 27.63 3.15
C GLY A 656 8.89 28.78 4.02
N GLY A 657 9.08 28.69 5.34
CA GLY A 657 8.58 29.63 6.35
C GLY A 657 7.16 29.37 6.87
N GLU A 658 6.55 28.23 6.54
CA GLU A 658 5.32 27.77 7.19
C GLU A 658 5.56 27.20 8.58
N ALA A 659 4.49 27.12 9.37
CA ALA A 659 4.50 26.53 10.70
C ALA A 659 4.27 24.99 10.69
N ARG A 660 3.78 24.42 9.58
CA ARG A 660 3.45 23.00 9.45
C ARG A 660 3.39 22.56 7.98
N ILE A 661 3.47 21.25 7.75
CA ILE A 661 3.07 20.64 6.46
C ILE A 661 1.54 20.60 6.41
N ASP A 662 0.97 20.86 5.23
CA ASP A 662 -0.47 20.83 5.00
C ASP A 662 -1.00 19.38 5.10
N TYR A 663 -0.37 18.50 4.33
CA TYR A 663 -0.51 17.04 4.39
C TYR A 663 0.69 16.37 3.72
N VAL A 664 0.90 15.09 4.02
CA VAL A 664 1.92 14.26 3.38
C VAL A 664 1.30 12.98 2.85
N ARG A 665 1.68 12.58 1.64
CA ARG A 665 1.36 11.28 1.05
C ARG A 665 2.57 10.37 1.20
N ILE A 666 2.34 9.12 1.59
CA ILE A 666 3.36 8.11 1.80
C ILE A 666 3.00 6.90 0.96
N ASP A 667 3.95 6.42 0.17
CA ASP A 667 3.88 5.15 -0.54
C ASP A 667 4.83 4.17 0.15
N TRP A 668 4.26 3.13 0.75
CA TRP A 668 5.01 2.10 1.46
C TRP A 668 5.52 1.02 0.52
N SER A 669 6.59 0.33 0.90
CA SER A 669 7.22 -0.71 0.08
C SER A 669 6.29 -1.88 -0.27
N ASP A 670 5.27 -2.14 0.54
CA ASP A 670 4.25 -3.17 0.26
C ASP A 670 3.12 -2.68 -0.68
N GLY A 671 3.06 -1.37 -0.96
CA GLY A 671 2.04 -0.73 -1.81
C GLY A 671 0.91 -0.03 -1.09
N VAL A 672 0.94 0.03 0.24
CA VAL A 672 -0.03 0.82 1.00
C VAL A 672 0.18 2.31 0.71
N LEU A 673 -0.87 2.98 0.23
CA LEU A 673 -0.91 4.44 0.13
C LEU A 673 -1.54 5.05 1.39
N GLN A 674 -0.79 5.92 2.05
CA GLN A 674 -1.20 6.57 3.30
C GLN A 674 -1.09 8.10 3.18
N THR A 675 -2.01 8.83 3.81
CA THR A 675 -1.93 10.29 3.90
C THR A 675 -2.00 10.71 5.36
N GLU A 676 -1.06 11.56 5.80
CA GLU A 676 -1.03 12.14 7.13
C GLU A 676 -1.23 13.66 7.10
N ILE A 677 -1.87 14.19 8.15
CA ILE A 677 -2.17 15.62 8.31
C ILE A 677 -1.66 16.12 9.68
N GLY A 678 -1.56 17.44 9.86
CA GLY A 678 -1.26 18.03 11.16
C GLY A 678 0.20 17.90 11.62
N LEU A 679 1.14 17.94 10.66
CA LEU A 679 2.57 17.74 10.93
C LEU A 679 3.27 19.08 11.16
N ASP A 680 3.35 19.49 12.43
CA ASP A 680 3.95 20.76 12.85
C ASP A 680 5.48 20.81 12.72
N ALA A 681 6.00 22.01 12.47
CA ALA A 681 7.43 22.32 12.46
C ALA A 681 8.13 21.92 13.76
N SER A 682 9.44 21.69 13.65
CA SER A 682 10.35 21.50 14.79
C SER A 682 10.05 20.26 15.66
N ARG A 683 9.14 19.38 15.24
CA ARG A 683 8.85 18.09 15.88
C ARG A 683 9.35 16.94 15.01
N LEU A 684 9.70 15.84 15.68
CA LEU A 684 9.88 14.53 15.04
C LEU A 684 8.51 13.84 15.03
N HIS A 685 8.00 13.56 13.84
CA HIS A 685 6.78 12.79 13.66
C HIS A 685 7.17 11.36 13.30
N ARG A 686 6.82 10.42 14.17
CA ARG A 686 6.96 8.99 13.90
C ARG A 686 5.67 8.53 13.24
N ILE A 687 5.76 8.11 11.99
CA ILE A 687 4.61 7.67 11.20
C ILE A 687 4.81 6.19 10.94
N ALA A 688 3.86 5.40 11.43
CA ALA A 688 3.82 3.99 11.16
C ALA A 688 2.89 3.68 9.99
N GLU A 689 3.22 2.63 9.26
CA GLU A 689 2.35 2.12 8.21
C GLU A 689 0.99 1.73 8.78
N THR A 690 -0.08 2.31 8.22
CA THR A 690 -1.43 1.89 8.54
C THR A 690 -1.64 0.50 7.98
N GLN A 691 -1.73 -0.50 8.85
CA GLN A 691 -2.05 -1.86 8.43
C GLN A 691 -3.44 -1.94 7.79
N ARG A 692 -3.47 -2.07 6.46
CA ARG A 692 -4.67 -2.31 5.67
C ARG A 692 -4.63 -3.73 5.15
N GLN A 693 -5.64 -4.53 5.48
CA GLN A 693 -5.83 -5.82 4.80
C GLN A 693 -6.03 -5.51 3.32
N LEU A 694 -5.08 -5.89 2.45
CA LEU A 694 -5.13 -5.59 1.02
C LEU A 694 -5.98 -6.62 0.25
N SER A 695 -6.13 -7.83 0.80
CA SER A 695 -6.84 -8.95 0.20
C SER A 695 -7.79 -9.61 1.20
N SER A 696 -8.98 -10.00 0.75
CA SER A 696 -9.90 -10.84 1.50
C SER A 696 -10.91 -11.49 0.57
N CYS A 697 -11.26 -12.73 0.86
CA CYS A 697 -12.26 -13.48 0.10
C CYS A 697 -13.64 -12.78 0.09
N PRO A 698 -14.48 -13.04 -0.93
CA PRO A 698 -15.79 -12.43 -1.09
C PRO A 698 -16.66 -12.61 0.15
N LEU A 699 -17.35 -11.54 0.53
CA LEU A 699 -18.21 -11.50 1.71
C LEU A 699 -19.66 -11.83 1.36
N VAL A 700 -20.33 -12.56 2.24
CA VAL A 700 -21.77 -12.82 2.13
C VAL A 700 -22.54 -11.90 3.08
N PHE A 701 -23.56 -11.23 2.55
CA PHE A 701 -24.56 -10.50 3.33
C PHE A 701 -25.96 -11.08 3.08
N ALA A 702 -26.77 -11.18 4.13
CA ALA A 702 -28.14 -11.67 4.04
C ALA A 702 -29.13 -10.66 4.64
N TRP A 703 -30.33 -10.57 4.06
CA TRP A 703 -31.40 -9.78 4.67
C TRP A 703 -31.97 -10.49 5.91
N ASN A 704 -31.92 -9.81 7.06
CA ASN A 704 -32.35 -10.37 8.34
C ASN A 704 -33.75 -9.95 8.81
N GLY A 705 -34.51 -9.26 7.95
CA GLY A 705 -35.81 -8.68 8.31
C GLY A 705 -35.76 -7.17 8.50
N GLU A 706 -34.60 -6.62 8.85
CA GLU A 706 -34.42 -5.19 9.14
C GLU A 706 -33.30 -4.55 8.31
N ARG A 707 -32.17 -5.25 8.13
CA ARG A 707 -30.99 -4.78 7.41
C ARG A 707 -30.24 -5.92 6.73
N TYR A 708 -29.25 -5.57 5.90
CA TYR A 708 -28.27 -6.54 5.43
C TYR A 708 -27.26 -6.79 6.54
N ALA A 709 -27.23 -8.02 7.04
CA ALA A 709 -26.30 -8.47 8.06
C ALA A 709 -25.13 -9.21 7.39
N PHE A 710 -23.92 -8.95 7.88
CA PHE A 710 -22.73 -9.72 7.51
C PHE A 710 -22.90 -11.18 7.98
N VAL A 711 -22.56 -12.13 7.11
CA VAL A 711 -22.63 -13.57 7.40
C VAL A 711 -21.24 -14.10 7.71
N THR A 712 -20.39 -14.17 6.69
CA THR A 712 -19.00 -14.63 6.71
C THR A 712 -18.42 -14.46 5.29
N ASP A 713 -17.18 -14.87 5.04
CA ASP A 713 -16.55 -14.92 3.70
C ASP A 713 -16.83 -16.25 2.97
N ILE A 714 -16.60 -16.32 1.66
CA ILE A 714 -16.75 -17.55 0.86
C ILE A 714 -15.67 -17.61 -0.23
N LEU A 715 -15.49 -18.80 -0.81
CA LEU A 715 -14.57 -19.10 -1.90
C LEU A 715 -13.08 -18.91 -1.59
N GLY A 716 -12.70 -18.71 -0.31
CA GLY A 716 -11.28 -18.66 0.08
C GLY A 716 -10.53 -19.97 -0.19
N VAL A 717 -11.25 -21.08 -0.24
CA VAL A 717 -10.73 -22.39 -0.66
C VAL A 717 -10.48 -22.50 -2.18
N GLY A 718 -11.00 -21.54 -2.95
CA GLY A 718 -10.89 -21.40 -4.40
C GLY A 718 -9.79 -20.44 -4.87
N GLY A 719 -8.89 -20.00 -3.98
CA GLY A 719 -7.81 -19.05 -4.28
C GLY A 719 -6.89 -19.49 -5.42
N LEU A 720 -6.79 -18.64 -6.44
CA LEU A 720 -5.91 -18.81 -7.60
C LEU A 720 -4.55 -18.18 -7.32
N GLY A 721 -3.48 -18.90 -7.67
CA GLY A 721 -2.13 -18.32 -7.67
C GLY A 721 -1.54 -18.06 -6.28
N TYR A 722 -2.20 -18.52 -5.20
CA TYR A 722 -1.67 -18.43 -3.83
C TYR A 722 -0.33 -19.17 -3.70
N LEU A 723 0.74 -18.45 -3.40
CA LEU A 723 2.09 -18.99 -3.31
C LEU A 723 2.29 -19.70 -1.96
N VAL A 724 2.80 -20.93 -2.02
CA VAL A 724 3.17 -21.70 -0.82
C VAL A 724 4.69 -21.73 -0.62
N ALA A 725 5.41 -21.83 -1.73
CA ALA A 725 6.88 -21.78 -1.79
C ALA A 725 7.28 -21.42 -3.23
N PRO A 726 8.52 -20.98 -3.50
CA PRO A 726 8.95 -20.63 -4.86
C PRO A 726 8.63 -21.71 -5.89
N GLY A 727 7.89 -21.32 -6.94
CA GLY A 727 7.43 -22.22 -8.00
C GLY A 727 6.28 -23.18 -7.62
N HIS A 728 5.77 -23.13 -6.39
CA HIS A 728 4.72 -24.00 -5.88
C HIS A 728 3.53 -23.18 -5.39
N TYR A 729 2.38 -23.38 -6.06
CA TYR A 729 1.14 -22.67 -5.78
C TYR A 729 0.07 -23.63 -5.28
N ALA A 730 -0.77 -23.18 -4.36
CA ALA A 730 -1.88 -23.98 -3.85
C ALA A 730 -2.87 -24.33 -4.98
N LYS A 731 -3.44 -25.54 -4.89
CA LYS A 731 -4.46 -25.99 -5.85
C LYS A 731 -5.83 -25.50 -5.38
N PRO A 732 -6.55 -24.67 -6.17
CA PRO A 732 -7.87 -24.20 -5.80
C PRO A 732 -8.90 -25.34 -5.76
N ARG A 733 -9.84 -25.26 -4.82
CA ARG A 733 -11.10 -26.01 -4.85
C ARG A 733 -12.22 -25.06 -5.28
N PRO A 734 -12.84 -25.27 -6.46
CA PRO A 734 -13.71 -24.28 -7.08
C PRO A 734 -15.13 -24.26 -6.49
N TRP A 735 -15.33 -24.75 -5.28
CA TRP A 735 -16.64 -24.81 -4.65
C TRP A 735 -16.53 -24.77 -3.14
N GLU A 736 -17.49 -24.10 -2.52
CA GLU A 736 -17.63 -23.99 -1.08
C GLU A 736 -19.11 -23.92 -0.71
N ASN A 737 -19.50 -24.68 0.31
CA ASN A 737 -20.87 -24.70 0.80
C ASN A 737 -20.94 -24.04 2.18
N LEU A 738 -21.76 -23.00 2.31
CA LEU A 738 -21.90 -22.23 3.55
C LEU A 738 -23.24 -22.55 4.23
N LEU A 739 -23.18 -23.04 5.46
CA LEU A 739 -24.35 -23.14 6.33
C LEU A 739 -24.65 -21.77 6.93
N LEU A 740 -25.78 -21.17 6.57
CA LEU A 740 -26.16 -19.85 7.08
C LEU A 740 -26.52 -19.94 8.58
N PRO A 741 -26.21 -18.89 9.37
CA PRO A 741 -26.64 -18.80 10.76
C PRO A 741 -28.15 -18.94 10.90
N ASN A 742 -28.57 -19.52 12.02
CA ASN A 742 -29.98 -19.79 12.31
C ASN A 742 -30.80 -18.50 12.29
N ASP A 743 -32.00 -18.57 11.71
CA ASP A 743 -32.98 -17.47 11.63
C ASP A 743 -32.47 -16.18 10.98
N LEU A 744 -31.27 -16.18 10.39
CA LEU A 744 -30.68 -14.99 9.79
C LEU A 744 -31.36 -14.62 8.47
N LEU A 745 -31.65 -15.59 7.61
CA LEU A 745 -32.23 -15.30 6.29
C LEU A 745 -33.76 -15.18 6.38
N GLN A 746 -34.26 -13.96 6.26
CA GLN A 746 -35.70 -13.65 6.31
C GLN A 746 -36.23 -13.20 4.94
N PRO A 747 -37.51 -13.45 4.61
CA PRO A 747 -38.09 -13.00 3.36
C PRO A 747 -38.28 -11.47 3.34
N ARG A 748 -38.01 -10.85 2.19
CA ARG A 748 -38.29 -9.45 1.84
C ARG A 748 -39.10 -9.42 0.56
N ASP A 749 -40.32 -8.90 0.61
CA ASP A 749 -41.21 -8.80 -0.55
C ASP A 749 -41.40 -10.13 -1.32
N GLY A 750 -41.47 -11.25 -0.59
CA GLY A 750 -41.59 -12.60 -1.17
C GLY A 750 -40.29 -13.19 -1.74
N ARG A 751 -39.13 -12.60 -1.44
CA ARG A 751 -37.80 -13.06 -1.85
C ARG A 751 -36.89 -13.31 -0.66
N TYR A 752 -36.03 -14.32 -0.74
CA TYR A 752 -34.81 -14.34 0.07
C TYR A 752 -33.72 -13.59 -0.69
N VAL A 753 -33.04 -12.65 -0.03
CA VAL A 753 -32.03 -11.79 -0.66
C VAL A 753 -30.67 -12.02 -0.03
N VAL A 754 -29.71 -12.40 -0.86
CA VAL A 754 -28.30 -12.63 -0.50
C VAL A 754 -27.42 -11.77 -1.40
N LYS A 755 -26.35 -11.23 -0.85
CA LYS A 755 -25.34 -10.48 -1.61
C LYS A 755 -23.97 -11.11 -1.43
N ILE A 756 -23.21 -11.16 -2.50
CA ILE A 756 -21.78 -11.52 -2.49
C ILE A 756 -21.02 -10.26 -2.89
N ALA A 757 -20.15 -9.76 -2.02
CA ALA A 757 -19.42 -8.52 -2.21
C ALA A 757 -17.92 -8.77 -2.27
N GLU A 758 -17.20 -8.05 -3.13
CA GLU A 758 -15.74 -8.03 -3.13
C GLU A 758 -15.20 -6.76 -2.48
N PRO A 759 -14.76 -6.80 -1.21
CA PRO A 759 -14.43 -5.60 -0.45
C PRO A 759 -12.95 -5.17 -0.55
N MET A 760 -12.08 -5.91 -1.24
CA MET A 760 -10.62 -5.70 -1.19
C MET A 760 -10.00 -5.73 -2.59
N GLU A 761 -8.66 -5.63 -2.70
CA GLU A 761 -7.91 -5.75 -3.96
C GLU A 761 -7.86 -7.22 -4.42
N GLU A 762 -9.03 -7.75 -4.76
CA GLU A 762 -9.29 -9.12 -5.18
C GLU A 762 -10.41 -9.15 -6.24
N ALA A 763 -10.48 -10.23 -7.00
CA ALA A 763 -11.59 -10.53 -7.90
C ALA A 763 -12.21 -11.90 -7.61
N ALA A 764 -13.55 -11.93 -7.58
CA ALA A 764 -14.34 -13.15 -7.51
C ALA A 764 -14.68 -13.62 -8.92
N TYR A 765 -14.55 -14.92 -9.14
CA TYR A 765 -15.01 -15.61 -10.35
C TYR A 765 -16.13 -16.56 -9.96
N VAL A 766 -17.37 -16.08 -9.95
CA VAL A 766 -18.54 -16.82 -9.52
C VAL A 766 -19.17 -17.53 -10.72
N ASP A 767 -19.22 -18.85 -10.69
CA ASP A 767 -19.79 -19.70 -11.75
C ASP A 767 -21.22 -20.13 -11.42
N SER A 768 -21.50 -20.46 -10.15
CA SER A 768 -22.89 -20.67 -9.76
C SER A 768 -23.14 -20.42 -8.28
N VAL A 769 -24.38 -20.04 -7.97
CA VAL A 769 -24.87 -19.88 -6.61
C VAL A 769 -26.23 -20.54 -6.47
N ARG A 770 -26.36 -21.46 -5.52
CA ARG A 770 -27.61 -22.16 -5.21
C ARG A 770 -27.97 -21.98 -3.74
N LEU A 771 -29.26 -21.89 -3.46
CA LEU A 771 -29.78 -21.82 -2.09
C LEU A 771 -30.64 -23.05 -1.82
N VAL A 772 -30.29 -23.80 -0.79
CA VAL A 772 -30.97 -25.04 -0.41
C VAL A 772 -31.50 -24.91 1.01
N ALA A 773 -32.77 -25.21 1.23
CA ALA A 773 -33.37 -25.31 2.55
C ALA A 773 -33.52 -26.78 2.98
N PHE A 774 -33.16 -27.07 4.23
CA PHE A 774 -33.36 -28.36 4.88
C PHE A 774 -34.33 -28.18 6.04
N ASP A 775 -35.46 -28.89 5.99
CA ASP A 775 -36.41 -28.96 7.10
C ASP A 775 -36.04 -30.14 8.00
N LEU A 776 -35.72 -29.83 9.25
CA LEU A 776 -35.23 -30.77 10.24
C LEU A 776 -36.33 -31.07 11.29
N PRO A 777 -36.56 -32.35 11.63
CA PRO A 777 -37.46 -32.70 12.72
C PRO A 777 -36.96 -32.15 14.08
N PRO A 778 -37.83 -32.05 15.10
CA PRO A 778 -37.44 -31.60 16.43
C PRO A 778 -36.23 -32.39 16.97
N GLY A 779 -35.23 -31.68 17.48
CA GLY A 779 -34.03 -32.27 18.09
C GLY A 779 -32.92 -32.68 17.11
N TRP A 780 -33.09 -32.47 15.81
CA TRP A 780 -32.01 -32.63 14.81
C TRP A 780 -31.29 -31.31 14.53
N ASP A 781 -29.99 -31.41 14.28
CA ASP A 781 -29.11 -30.34 13.83
C ASP A 781 -28.32 -30.82 12.59
N ILE A 782 -27.68 -29.86 11.92
CA ILE A 782 -26.91 -30.03 10.69
C ILE A 782 -25.56 -29.33 10.82
N ALA A 783 -24.54 -29.96 10.27
CA ALA A 783 -23.25 -29.34 9.96
C ALA A 783 -22.84 -29.71 8.53
N LEU A 784 -21.88 -29.01 7.95
CA LEU A 784 -21.34 -29.34 6.63
C LEU A 784 -19.94 -29.94 6.82
N ASP A 785 -19.63 -31.02 6.09
CA ASP A 785 -18.24 -31.46 5.89
C ASP A 785 -17.54 -30.42 5.00
N GLU A 786 -17.21 -29.29 5.60
CA GLU A 786 -16.63 -28.10 4.97
C GLU A 786 -15.55 -27.50 5.86
N ARG A 787 -14.42 -27.10 5.25
CA ARG A 787 -13.24 -26.46 5.85
C ARG A 787 -12.19 -26.12 4.79
N MET A 788 -11.18 -25.34 5.15
CA MET A 788 -9.95 -25.25 4.36
C MET A 788 -9.18 -26.57 4.49
N GLN A 789 -9.09 -27.33 3.39
CA GLN A 789 -8.49 -28.66 3.39
C GLN A 789 -6.97 -28.57 3.20
N ILE A 790 -6.21 -29.13 4.15
CA ILE A 790 -4.76 -29.29 4.02
C ILE A 790 -4.42 -30.78 3.84
N GLY A 791 -4.81 -31.60 4.82
CA GLY A 791 -4.66 -33.05 4.82
C GLY A 791 -5.99 -33.81 4.68
N PRO A 792 -5.94 -35.16 4.70
CA PRO A 792 -7.12 -36.01 4.70
C PRO A 792 -7.97 -35.86 5.99
N PRO A 793 -9.27 -36.23 5.97
CA PRO A 793 -10.03 -36.80 4.85
C PRO A 793 -10.42 -35.76 3.80
N ARG A 794 -10.78 -36.21 2.59
CA ARG A 794 -11.25 -35.29 1.53
C ARG A 794 -12.57 -34.64 1.93
N VAL A 795 -12.63 -33.30 1.87
CA VAL A 795 -13.83 -32.48 2.07
C VAL A 795 -14.86 -32.80 0.98
N THR A 796 -16.12 -32.99 1.39
CA THR A 796 -17.23 -33.35 0.48
C THR A 796 -18.31 -32.28 0.34
N GLY A 797 -18.35 -31.28 1.23
CA GLY A 797 -19.38 -30.23 1.24
C GLY A 797 -20.78 -30.71 1.65
N ARG A 798 -20.91 -32.00 2.00
CA ARG A 798 -22.21 -32.63 2.23
C ARG A 798 -22.78 -32.25 3.59
N PRO A 799 -24.12 -32.16 3.70
CA PRO A 799 -24.78 -32.01 4.98
C PRO A 799 -24.66 -33.29 5.81
N LEU A 800 -24.33 -33.09 7.09
CA LEU A 800 -24.17 -34.11 8.12
C LEU A 800 -25.24 -33.86 9.18
N PHE A 801 -26.19 -34.79 9.31
CA PHE A 801 -27.31 -34.67 10.23
C PHE A 801 -27.05 -35.47 11.50
N PHE A 802 -27.34 -34.86 12.65
CA PHE A 802 -27.18 -35.49 13.95
C PHE A 802 -28.22 -34.96 14.94
N ARG A 803 -28.53 -35.75 15.95
CA ARG A 803 -29.40 -35.38 17.09
C ARG A 803 -28.74 -35.62 18.44
N ARG A 804 -27.51 -36.14 18.40
CA ARG A 804 -26.67 -36.40 19.56
C ARG A 804 -25.33 -35.76 19.32
N GLU A 805 -24.90 -34.99 20.29
CA GLU A 805 -23.56 -34.47 20.39
C GLU A 805 -23.07 -34.53 21.84
N ALA A 806 -21.76 -34.55 21.99
CA ALA A 806 -21.08 -34.46 23.27
C ALA A 806 -20.16 -33.24 23.22
N LEU A 807 -20.36 -32.34 24.17
CA LEU A 807 -19.43 -31.28 24.50
C LEU A 807 -18.37 -31.83 25.46
N PRO A 808 -17.15 -31.30 25.45
CA PRO A 808 -16.15 -31.64 26.46
C PRO A 808 -16.64 -31.21 27.85
N ASP A 809 -16.44 -32.08 28.83
CA ASP A 809 -16.68 -31.76 30.24
C ASP A 809 -15.53 -30.94 30.83
N LYS A 810 -14.34 -31.07 30.25
CA LYS A 810 -13.15 -30.32 30.63
C LYS A 810 -12.22 -30.12 29.43
N VAL A 811 -11.69 -28.91 29.29
CA VAL A 811 -10.66 -28.59 28.28
C VAL A 811 -9.48 -27.90 28.93
N ILE A 812 -8.31 -28.51 28.76
CA ILE A 812 -7.02 -27.98 29.26
C ILE A 812 -6.16 -27.57 28.07
N ASN A 813 -5.62 -26.35 28.10
CA ASN A 813 -4.71 -25.88 27.07
C ASN A 813 -3.23 -26.29 27.32
N ASP A 814 -2.32 -25.92 26.42
CA ASP A 814 -0.87 -26.14 26.53
C ASP A 814 -0.21 -25.49 27.77
N ARG A 815 -0.90 -24.53 28.39
CA ARG A 815 -0.46 -23.82 29.61
C ARG A 815 -1.07 -24.39 30.89
N ASN A 816 -1.78 -25.52 30.80
CA ASN A 816 -2.47 -26.18 31.91
C ASN A 816 -3.59 -25.32 32.55
N GLU A 817 -4.20 -24.44 31.76
CA GLU A 817 -5.34 -23.61 32.15
C GLU A 817 -6.63 -24.33 31.76
N ASP A 818 -7.65 -24.23 32.61
CA ASP A 818 -8.99 -24.72 32.30
C ASP A 818 -9.73 -23.68 31.44
N VAL A 819 -9.97 -24.04 30.19
CA VAL A 819 -10.61 -23.17 29.18
C VAL A 819 -11.97 -23.72 28.73
N THR A 820 -12.57 -24.59 29.53
CA THR A 820 -13.81 -25.31 29.20
C THR A 820 -14.95 -24.37 28.79
N ASP A 821 -15.15 -23.27 29.51
CA ASP A 821 -16.24 -22.32 29.23
C ASP A 821 -16.04 -21.54 27.92
N ARG A 822 -14.84 -21.57 27.32
CA ARG A 822 -14.49 -20.87 26.07
C ARG A 822 -14.66 -21.71 24.82
N VAL A 823 -15.03 -22.99 24.96
CA VAL A 823 -15.09 -23.97 23.85
C VAL A 823 -16.42 -24.72 23.78
N ARG A 824 -17.41 -24.32 24.57
CA ARG A 824 -18.73 -24.99 24.65
C ARG A 824 -19.84 -24.25 23.91
N THR A 825 -19.64 -22.96 23.59
CA THR A 825 -20.63 -22.09 22.95
C THR A 825 -20.02 -21.41 21.74
N ALA A 826 -20.80 -21.23 20.67
CA ALA A 826 -20.38 -20.43 19.53
C ALA A 826 -20.76 -18.95 19.77
N ASP A 827 -20.09 -18.29 20.72
CA ASP A 827 -20.36 -16.91 21.15
C ASP A 827 -19.24 -15.92 20.82
N LEU A 828 -18.34 -16.31 19.92
CA LEU A 828 -17.21 -15.52 19.40
C LEU A 828 -16.20 -15.18 20.49
N ARG A 829 -15.96 -16.14 21.40
CA ARG A 829 -15.09 -16.03 22.58
C ARG A 829 -14.25 -17.29 22.77
N ALA A 830 -13.27 -17.47 21.90
CA ALA A 830 -12.35 -18.60 21.94
C ALA A 830 -11.29 -18.52 23.07
N PRO A 831 -10.64 -19.64 23.44
CA PRO A 831 -9.40 -19.62 24.20
C PRO A 831 -8.32 -18.79 23.50
N ASP A 832 -7.42 -18.20 24.28
CA ASP A 832 -6.22 -17.57 23.72
C ASP A 832 -5.33 -18.64 23.04
N PRO A 833 -5.06 -18.54 21.73
CA PRO A 833 -4.21 -19.50 21.02
C PRO A 833 -2.75 -19.46 21.49
N GLY A 834 -2.34 -18.41 22.20
CA GLY A 834 -1.00 -18.25 22.76
C GLY A 834 -0.15 -17.23 22.00
N PRO A 835 1.17 -17.19 22.28
CA PRO A 835 2.04 -16.18 21.73
C PRO A 835 2.20 -16.34 20.21
N ARG A 836 1.92 -15.27 19.46
CA ARG A 836 2.12 -15.20 18.01
C ARG A 836 3.61 -15.19 17.64
N ASP A 837 3.95 -15.81 16.51
CA ASP A 837 5.24 -15.59 15.87
C ASP A 837 5.19 -14.24 15.18
N ARG A 838 5.84 -13.23 15.77
CA ARG A 838 5.77 -11.84 15.32
C ARG A 838 6.30 -11.62 13.89
N ARG A 839 6.99 -12.60 13.33
CA ARG A 839 7.55 -12.55 11.99
C ARG A 839 6.52 -12.83 10.91
N PHE A 840 5.50 -13.65 11.20
CA PHE A 840 4.61 -14.18 10.16
C PHE A 840 3.13 -14.10 10.58
N ILE A 841 2.30 -13.46 9.75
CA ILE A 841 0.84 -13.32 9.95
C ILE A 841 0.20 -14.71 10.11
N GLY A 842 -0.63 -14.90 11.13
CA GLY A 842 -1.40 -16.14 11.30
C GLY A 842 -0.61 -17.33 11.86
N ARG A 843 0.63 -17.11 12.32
CA ARG A 843 1.49 -18.14 12.92
C ARG A 843 1.71 -17.93 14.41
N LEU A 844 1.78 -19.02 15.17
CA LEU A 844 2.09 -19.04 16.59
C LEU A 844 3.57 -19.40 16.82
N ALA A 845 4.16 -18.83 17.87
CA ALA A 845 5.54 -19.10 18.28
C ALA A 845 5.70 -20.51 18.87
N ARG A 846 4.59 -21.13 19.29
CA ARG A 846 4.51 -22.48 19.85
C ARG A 846 3.20 -23.13 19.39
N ASP A 847 3.11 -24.45 19.53
CA ASP A 847 1.87 -25.14 19.22
C ASP A 847 0.78 -24.77 20.25
N HIS A 848 -0.38 -24.34 19.76
CA HIS A 848 -1.63 -24.28 20.50
C HIS A 848 -2.17 -25.70 20.65
N VAL A 849 -2.35 -26.16 21.90
CA VAL A 849 -2.85 -27.50 22.19
C VAL A 849 -4.07 -27.42 23.07
N LEU A 850 -5.16 -28.09 22.67
CA LEU A 850 -6.37 -28.26 23.48
C LEU A 850 -6.57 -29.74 23.77
N THR A 851 -6.56 -30.13 25.04
CA THR A 851 -6.91 -31.48 25.50
C THR A 851 -8.34 -31.48 25.99
N LEU A 852 -9.21 -32.17 25.26
CA LEU A 852 -10.64 -32.28 25.52
C LEU A 852 -10.94 -33.58 26.26
N GLU A 853 -11.56 -33.51 27.43
CA GLU A 853 -11.99 -34.66 28.22
C GLU A 853 -13.52 -34.77 28.23
N PHE A 854 -14.01 -36.00 28.11
CA PHE A 854 -15.43 -36.33 28.03
C PHE A 854 -15.78 -37.37 29.11
N GLY A 855 -16.95 -37.22 29.73
CA GLY A 855 -17.50 -38.09 30.75
C GLY A 855 -18.06 -39.39 30.19
N ILE A 856 -18.12 -39.52 28.86
CA ILE A 856 -18.62 -40.68 28.13
C ILE A 856 -17.53 -41.30 27.24
N ASP A 857 -17.68 -42.59 26.92
CA ASP A 857 -16.83 -43.30 25.97
C ASP A 857 -17.28 -42.95 24.54
N LEU A 858 -16.52 -42.10 23.86
CA LEU A 858 -16.87 -41.56 22.53
C LEU A 858 -16.99 -42.65 21.45
N ASP A 859 -16.30 -43.78 21.61
CA ASP A 859 -16.32 -44.90 20.67
C ASP A 859 -17.56 -45.80 20.77
N THR A 860 -18.43 -45.58 21.77
CA THR A 860 -19.58 -46.45 22.06
C THR A 860 -20.92 -45.92 21.55
N ALA A 861 -21.01 -44.62 21.26
CA ALA A 861 -22.25 -44.01 20.81
C ALA A 861 -22.62 -44.44 19.37
N PRO A 862 -23.93 -44.62 19.06
CA PRO A 862 -24.36 -45.04 17.74
C PRO A 862 -24.25 -43.91 16.71
N GLY A 863 -23.80 -44.24 15.51
CA GLY A 863 -23.62 -43.31 14.39
C GLY A 863 -22.14 -43.18 13.99
N THR A 864 -21.85 -42.32 13.00
CA THR A 864 -20.46 -42.03 12.60
C THR A 864 -19.97 -40.78 13.33
N PRO A 865 -18.84 -40.85 14.07
CA PRO A 865 -18.35 -39.71 14.82
C PRO A 865 -17.82 -38.62 13.88
N VAL A 866 -18.12 -37.37 14.22
CA VAL A 866 -17.72 -36.17 13.49
C VAL A 866 -17.27 -35.12 14.49
N LEU A 867 -16.12 -34.50 14.25
CA LEU A 867 -15.73 -33.28 14.96
C LEU A 867 -16.50 -32.11 14.36
N VAL A 868 -17.32 -31.44 15.16
CA VAL A 868 -17.98 -30.17 14.80
C VAL A 868 -17.22 -29.06 15.50
N ALA A 869 -16.74 -28.10 14.72
CA ALA A 869 -15.91 -27.00 15.21
C ALA A 869 -16.42 -25.66 14.67
N ASP A 870 -16.77 -24.75 15.58
CA ASP A 870 -17.05 -23.35 15.27
C ASP A 870 -15.79 -22.53 15.60
N GLY A 871 -15.38 -21.64 14.70
CA GLY A 871 -14.17 -20.83 14.88
C GLY A 871 -13.79 -20.00 13.66
N TRP A 872 -12.65 -19.31 13.77
CA TRP A 872 -12.04 -18.50 12.71
C TRP A 872 -10.51 -18.56 12.77
N ILE A 873 -9.86 -18.10 11.72
CA ILE A 873 -8.39 -18.11 11.58
C ILE A 873 -7.88 -16.75 11.10
N GLU A 874 -6.71 -16.35 11.59
CA GLU A 874 -5.91 -15.29 10.94
C GLU A 874 -5.04 -15.92 9.84
N TYR A 875 -5.25 -15.52 8.59
CA TYR A 875 -4.64 -16.13 7.41
C TYR A 875 -3.30 -15.50 7.01
N PRO A 876 -2.27 -16.30 6.63
CA PRO A 876 -1.10 -15.78 5.93
C PRO A 876 -1.42 -15.43 4.46
N TYR A 877 -0.68 -14.46 3.90
CA TYR A 877 -0.70 -14.11 2.47
C TYR A 877 0.45 -14.78 1.71
N SER A 878 0.44 -14.72 0.37
CA SER A 878 1.50 -15.27 -0.49
C SER A 878 2.88 -14.72 -0.12
N GLN A 879 3.01 -13.41 0.12
CA GLN A 879 4.23 -12.77 0.63
C GLN A 879 4.68 -13.37 1.97
N THR A 880 3.75 -13.52 2.94
CA THR A 880 4.05 -14.10 4.25
C THR A 880 4.46 -15.56 4.15
N MET A 881 3.87 -16.33 3.24
CA MET A 881 4.25 -17.72 2.99
C MET A 881 5.65 -17.82 2.41
N PHE A 882 6.04 -16.90 1.52
CA PHE A 882 7.41 -16.81 0.99
C PHE A 882 8.42 -16.51 2.10
N ALA A 883 8.18 -15.47 2.90
CA ALA A 883 9.01 -15.10 4.05
C ALA A 883 9.15 -16.28 5.05
N ALA A 884 8.04 -16.93 5.40
CA ALA A 884 8.04 -18.08 6.29
C ALA A 884 8.79 -19.29 5.69
N TRP A 885 8.71 -19.50 4.37
CA TRP A 885 9.45 -20.55 3.68
C TRP A 885 10.97 -20.29 3.72
N GLN A 886 11.41 -19.05 3.50
CA GLN A 886 12.83 -18.66 3.66
C GLN A 886 13.34 -18.97 5.06
N ALA A 887 12.54 -18.66 6.08
CA ALA A 887 12.83 -18.86 7.49
C ALA A 887 12.72 -20.32 7.98
N HIS A 888 12.38 -21.26 7.09
CA HIS A 888 12.03 -22.64 7.45
C HIS A 888 10.96 -22.74 8.55
N ALA A 889 10.01 -21.80 8.54
CA ALA A 889 8.99 -21.60 9.56
C ALA A 889 7.62 -22.14 9.12
N ASP A 890 7.51 -23.47 9.00
CA ASP A 890 6.29 -24.11 8.47
C ASP A 890 5.00 -23.75 9.24
N TYR A 891 3.90 -23.63 8.49
CA TYR A 891 2.53 -23.62 9.00
C TYR A 891 2.01 -25.06 9.08
N ARG A 892 1.55 -25.46 10.28
CA ARG A 892 1.00 -26.79 10.58
C ARG A 892 -0.47 -26.67 10.95
N ALA A 893 -1.31 -27.18 10.06
CA ALA A 893 -2.75 -27.23 10.29
C ALA A 893 -3.12 -28.16 11.44
N ALA A 894 -4.39 -28.13 11.83
CA ALA A 894 -4.85 -28.85 13.01
C ALA A 894 -4.65 -30.36 12.89
N THR A 895 -4.03 -30.95 13.91
CA THR A 895 -3.89 -32.40 14.08
C THR A 895 -4.75 -32.85 15.25
N LEU A 896 -5.49 -33.94 15.06
CA LEU A 896 -6.36 -34.52 16.08
C LEU A 896 -5.83 -35.89 16.51
N GLU A 897 -5.68 -36.07 17.82
CA GLU A 897 -5.30 -37.32 18.46
C GLU A 897 -6.39 -37.80 19.43
N ALA A 898 -6.44 -39.11 19.67
CA ALA A 898 -7.31 -39.73 20.65
C ALA A 898 -6.53 -40.60 21.64
N LYS A 899 -6.95 -40.57 22.91
CA LYS A 899 -6.41 -41.41 23.98
C LYS A 899 -7.34 -42.59 24.21
N GLY A 900 -6.86 -43.79 23.92
CA GLY A 900 -7.59 -45.04 24.19
C GLY A 900 -7.52 -45.48 25.66
N ALA A 901 -8.24 -46.54 26.00
CA ALA A 901 -8.24 -47.13 27.35
C ALA A 901 -6.87 -47.61 27.84
N ASP A 902 -5.91 -47.84 26.94
CA ASP A 902 -4.52 -48.17 27.27
C ASP A 902 -3.66 -46.94 27.65
N GLY A 903 -4.26 -45.76 27.70
CA GLY A 903 -3.63 -44.50 28.06
C GLY A 903 -2.74 -43.89 26.98
N ARG A 904 -2.65 -44.51 25.78
CA ARG A 904 -1.78 -44.04 24.68
C ARG A 904 -2.53 -43.12 23.73
N TRP A 905 -1.91 -41.98 23.42
CA TRP A 905 -2.34 -41.07 22.36
C TRP A 905 -2.04 -41.65 20.98
N ARG A 906 -2.99 -41.52 20.06
CA ARG A 906 -2.88 -41.95 18.66
C ARG A 906 -3.39 -40.84 17.76
N VAL A 907 -2.62 -40.51 16.72
CA VAL A 907 -3.07 -39.59 15.67
C VAL A 907 -4.25 -40.20 14.94
N LEU A 908 -5.38 -39.49 14.94
CA LEU A 908 -6.55 -39.82 14.15
C LEU A 908 -6.48 -39.14 12.79
N LEU A 909 -6.22 -37.83 12.80
CA LEU A 909 -6.19 -36.98 11.63
C LEU A 909 -4.97 -36.07 11.74
N LYS A 910 -4.06 -36.10 10.76
CA LYS A 910 -2.89 -35.24 10.73
C LYS A 910 -3.16 -34.04 9.81
N GLU A 911 -2.97 -32.84 10.34
CA GLU A 911 -3.05 -31.57 9.60
C GLU A 911 -4.30 -31.49 8.69
N PHE A 912 -5.47 -31.85 9.24
CA PHE A 912 -6.69 -32.08 8.45
C PHE A 912 -7.27 -30.81 7.83
N GLY A 913 -6.89 -29.64 8.33
CA GLY A 913 -7.43 -28.34 7.92
C GLY A 913 -7.88 -27.48 9.10
N TYR A 914 -8.74 -26.50 8.81
CA TYR A 914 -9.26 -25.53 9.77
C TYR A 914 -10.47 -24.77 9.18
N PRO A 915 -11.29 -24.07 10.00
CA PRO A 915 -12.39 -23.23 9.50
C PRO A 915 -11.88 -22.20 8.48
N ALA A 916 -12.52 -22.10 7.32
CA ALA A 916 -11.99 -21.32 6.20
C ALA A 916 -12.24 -19.80 6.38
N GLY A 917 -11.40 -19.09 7.14
CA GLY A 917 -11.45 -17.62 7.24
C GLY A 917 -12.25 -17.10 8.41
N MET A 918 -13.28 -16.32 8.12
CA MET A 918 -14.10 -15.64 9.11
C MET A 918 -15.04 -16.63 9.83
N PRO A 919 -15.62 -16.23 10.99
CA PRO A 919 -16.34 -17.14 11.87
C PRO A 919 -17.35 -18.02 11.14
N ARG A 920 -17.19 -19.34 11.28
CA ARG A 920 -18.09 -20.34 10.69
C ARG A 920 -18.07 -21.66 11.43
N ARG A 921 -19.11 -22.46 11.19
CA ARG A 921 -19.17 -23.86 11.57
C ARG A 921 -18.53 -24.74 10.51
N SER A 922 -17.62 -25.60 10.93
CA SER A 922 -16.97 -26.64 10.13
C SER A 922 -17.24 -28.02 10.73
N ALA A 923 -17.15 -29.07 9.92
CA ALA A 923 -17.21 -30.43 10.41
C ALA A 923 -16.22 -31.35 9.71
N VAL A 924 -15.71 -32.35 10.45
CA VAL A 924 -14.73 -33.30 9.95
C VAL A 924 -15.11 -34.72 10.35
N PRO A 925 -15.43 -35.61 9.39
CA PRO A 925 -15.67 -37.01 9.67
C PRO A 925 -14.44 -37.67 10.32
N LEU A 926 -14.66 -38.37 11.43
CA LEU A 926 -13.59 -39.03 12.16
C LEU A 926 -13.47 -40.51 11.75
N PRO A 927 -12.25 -41.06 11.70
CA PRO A 927 -12.08 -42.50 11.60
C PRO A 927 -12.60 -43.19 12.87
N ARG A 928 -12.64 -44.52 12.86
CA ARG A 928 -13.04 -45.29 14.05
C ARG A 928 -12.14 -44.93 15.24
N LEU A 929 -12.75 -44.47 16.33
CA LEU A 929 -12.06 -44.10 17.55
C LEU A 929 -11.47 -45.34 18.26
N PRO A 930 -10.29 -45.22 18.91
CA PRO A 930 -9.76 -46.26 19.78
C PRO A 930 -10.76 -46.67 20.88
N LYS A 931 -10.69 -47.91 21.33
CA LYS A 931 -11.61 -48.40 22.37
C LYS A 931 -11.44 -47.62 23.68
N GLY A 932 -12.54 -47.19 24.29
CA GLY A 932 -12.57 -46.42 25.54
C GLY A 932 -12.01 -45.01 25.40
N THR A 933 -12.25 -44.37 24.25
CA THR A 933 -11.77 -43.00 24.01
C THR A 933 -12.59 -42.02 24.83
N ARG A 934 -11.96 -41.37 25.81
CA ARG A 934 -12.55 -40.29 26.63
C ARG A 934 -11.81 -38.97 26.52
N ALA A 935 -10.69 -38.94 25.80
CA ALA A 935 -9.92 -37.72 25.63
C ALA A 935 -9.44 -37.57 24.18
N LEU A 936 -9.57 -36.36 23.67
CA LEU A 936 -9.06 -35.93 22.38
C LEU A 936 -8.03 -34.82 22.60
N ARG A 937 -7.09 -34.68 21.66
CA ARG A 937 -6.11 -33.60 21.68
C ARG A 937 -6.01 -32.98 20.31
N LEU A 938 -6.23 -31.67 20.24
CA LEU A 938 -6.09 -30.86 19.05
C LEU A 938 -4.79 -30.06 19.15
N SER A 939 -3.95 -30.06 18.12
CA SER A 939 -2.71 -29.29 18.07
C SER A 939 -2.49 -28.59 16.73
N THR A 940 -1.96 -27.38 16.75
CA THR A 940 -1.63 -26.56 15.57
C THR A 940 -0.63 -25.46 15.96
N ASN A 941 0.10 -24.89 15.01
CA ASN A 941 0.81 -23.62 15.21
C ASN A 941 0.22 -22.48 14.37
N GLN A 942 -0.98 -22.66 13.82
CA GLN A 942 -1.71 -21.58 13.17
C GLN A 942 -2.55 -20.84 14.21
N GLU A 943 -2.73 -19.54 13.99
CA GLU A 943 -3.55 -18.67 14.83
C GLU A 943 -5.04 -18.94 14.57
N ILE A 944 -5.52 -20.06 15.12
CA ILE A 944 -6.90 -20.51 15.03
C ILE A 944 -7.60 -20.30 16.37
N TYR A 945 -8.74 -19.63 16.31
CA TYR A 945 -9.62 -19.36 17.43
C TYR A 945 -10.75 -20.40 17.43
N TRP A 946 -10.64 -21.39 18.31
CA TRP A 946 -11.63 -22.46 18.49
C TRP A 946 -12.71 -22.01 19.49
N ASP A 947 -13.84 -21.57 18.98
CA ASP A 947 -14.95 -21.02 19.76
C ASP A 947 -15.83 -22.13 20.34
N ARG A 948 -16.08 -23.19 19.56
CA ARG A 948 -16.81 -24.36 20.03
C ARG A 948 -16.27 -25.64 19.44
N LEU A 949 -16.11 -26.68 20.28
CA LEU A 949 -15.68 -28.01 19.88
C LEU A 949 -16.65 -29.06 20.42
N ALA A 950 -17.18 -29.90 19.53
CA ALA A 950 -18.10 -30.98 19.89
C ALA A 950 -17.84 -32.24 19.07
N ILE A 951 -18.17 -33.40 19.63
CA ILE A 951 -18.27 -34.65 18.88
C ILE A 951 -19.74 -34.95 18.64
N ALA A 952 -20.15 -34.94 17.37
CA ALA A 952 -21.48 -35.35 16.95
C ALA A 952 -21.44 -36.76 16.36
N TRP A 953 -22.59 -37.45 16.38
CA TRP A 953 -22.74 -38.75 15.71
C TRP A 953 -23.79 -38.64 14.62
N THR A 954 -23.34 -38.76 13.38
CA THR A 954 -24.23 -38.65 12.23
C THR A 954 -25.07 -39.91 12.06
N GLU A 955 -26.34 -39.72 11.77
CA GLU A 955 -27.35 -40.76 11.56
C GLU A 955 -28.18 -40.43 10.31
N GLY A 956 -28.91 -41.41 9.77
CA GLY A 956 -29.92 -41.13 8.75
C GLY A 956 -31.09 -40.35 9.35
N ALA A 957 -31.51 -39.27 8.69
CA ALA A 957 -32.55 -38.36 9.13
C ALA A 957 -33.67 -38.26 8.10
N GLU A 958 -34.93 -38.16 8.54
CA GLU A 958 -36.06 -37.78 7.68
C GLU A 958 -36.03 -36.27 7.46
N VAL A 959 -35.28 -35.83 6.46
CA VAL A 959 -35.10 -34.41 6.13
C VAL A 959 -35.82 -34.11 4.83
N THR A 960 -36.60 -33.03 4.81
CA THR A 960 -37.17 -32.52 3.57
C THR A 960 -36.23 -31.45 3.01
N THR A 961 -35.76 -31.64 1.79
CA THR A 961 -34.85 -30.71 1.11
C THR A 961 -35.60 -29.93 0.04
N HIS A 962 -35.43 -28.61 0.02
CA HIS A 962 -36.00 -27.71 -0.96
C HIS A 962 -34.87 -26.94 -1.66
N GLU A 963 -34.64 -27.21 -2.95
CA GLU A 963 -33.82 -26.34 -3.77
C GLU A 963 -34.64 -25.10 -4.12
N ILE A 964 -34.13 -23.93 -3.72
CA ILE A 964 -34.86 -22.67 -3.88
C ILE A 964 -34.48 -22.06 -5.21
N ARG A 965 -35.48 -21.89 -6.08
CA ARG A 965 -35.28 -21.30 -7.40
C ARG A 965 -34.74 -19.88 -7.28
N MET A 966 -33.59 -19.63 -7.92
CA MET A 966 -33.09 -18.28 -8.16
C MET A 966 -34.05 -17.56 -9.10
N VAL A 967 -34.48 -16.37 -8.69
CA VAL A 967 -35.35 -15.50 -9.48
C VAL A 967 -34.54 -14.36 -10.08
N ALA A 968 -33.49 -13.93 -9.38
CA ALA A 968 -32.67 -12.82 -9.81
C ALA A 968 -31.20 -12.92 -9.45
N ALA A 969 -30.36 -12.43 -10.37
CA ALA A 969 -28.97 -12.09 -10.11
C ALA A 969 -28.59 -10.82 -10.88
N ASP A 970 -28.04 -9.84 -10.18
CA ASP A 970 -27.61 -8.57 -10.75
C ASP A 970 -26.21 -8.19 -10.25
N ALA A 971 -25.30 -7.85 -11.17
CA ALA A 971 -23.99 -7.29 -10.82
C ALA A 971 -24.12 -5.78 -10.60
N ARG A 972 -23.53 -5.25 -9.51
CA ARG A 972 -23.62 -3.82 -9.17
C ARG A 972 -22.32 -3.27 -8.61
N GLN A 973 -22.09 -1.98 -8.83
CA GLN A 973 -21.11 -1.19 -8.11
C GLN A 973 -21.75 -0.64 -6.84
N SER A 974 -21.24 -1.02 -5.67
CA SER A 974 -21.90 -0.72 -4.39
C SER A 974 -21.00 -0.04 -3.36
N GLY A 975 -19.68 0.01 -3.60
CA GLY A 975 -18.69 0.54 -2.66
C GLY A 975 -18.27 -0.51 -1.63
N PHE A 976 -17.60 -0.06 -0.58
CA PHE A 976 -16.95 -0.93 0.39
C PHE A 976 -17.67 -0.87 1.74
N PRO A 977 -18.29 -1.97 2.22
CA PRO A 977 -18.81 -2.05 3.59
C PRO A 977 -17.72 -1.72 4.60
N ARG A 978 -18.02 -0.89 5.61
CA ARG A 978 -17.04 -0.52 6.63
C ARG A 978 -16.65 -1.75 7.45
N ARG A 979 -15.37 -2.11 7.37
CA ARG A 979 -14.77 -3.18 8.18
C ARG A 979 -14.50 -2.69 9.61
N THR A 980 -14.72 -3.57 10.57
CA THR A 980 -14.24 -3.43 11.96
C THR A 980 -13.56 -4.72 12.39
N THR A 981 -12.59 -4.62 13.29
CA THR A 981 -11.93 -5.79 13.90
C THR A 981 -12.17 -5.75 15.41
N GLY A 982 -12.92 -6.73 15.90
CA GLY A 982 -13.16 -6.95 17.33
C GLY A 982 -11.95 -7.57 18.04
N PRO A 983 -12.07 -7.87 19.34
CA PRO A 983 -11.08 -8.66 20.06
C PRO A 983 -10.77 -9.98 19.34
N GLN A 984 -9.56 -10.54 19.54
CA GLN A 984 -9.15 -11.81 18.92
C GLN A 984 -9.21 -11.81 17.37
N GLN A 985 -8.91 -10.65 16.75
CA GLN A 985 -8.90 -10.45 15.31
C GLN A 985 -10.24 -10.74 14.61
N GLN A 986 -11.36 -10.73 15.34
CA GLN A 986 -12.66 -11.05 14.77
C GLN A 986 -13.10 -9.99 13.73
N PRO A 987 -13.24 -10.33 12.44
CA PRO A 987 -13.70 -9.38 11.43
C PRO A 987 -15.23 -9.23 11.46
N ASP A 988 -15.72 -8.02 11.22
CA ASP A 988 -17.13 -7.70 11.00
C ASP A 988 -17.27 -6.56 9.96
N TYR A 989 -18.42 -6.49 9.30
CA TYR A 989 -18.70 -5.53 8.22
C TYR A 989 -20.08 -4.88 8.36
N ASP A 990 -20.10 -3.55 8.40
CA ASP A 990 -21.33 -2.77 8.40
C ASP A 990 -21.74 -2.39 6.97
N TYR A 991 -22.72 -3.11 6.43
CA TYR A 991 -23.28 -2.83 5.10
C TYR A 991 -24.03 -1.49 5.02
N GLY A 992 -24.52 -0.95 6.15
CA GLY A 992 -25.23 0.33 6.18
C GLY A 992 -24.30 1.53 6.00
N HIS A 993 -23.04 1.39 6.39
CA HIS A 993 -22.00 2.40 6.24
C HIS A 993 -20.98 1.94 5.19
N ARG A 994 -21.24 2.26 3.93
CA ARG A 994 -20.31 1.97 2.84
C ARG A 994 -19.46 3.19 2.54
N VAL A 995 -18.16 2.98 2.37
CA VAL A 995 -17.30 4.00 1.80
C VAL A 995 -17.31 3.88 0.27
N PRO A 996 -17.29 5.01 -0.44
CA PRO A 996 -17.06 5.08 -1.88
C PRO A 996 -15.80 4.33 -2.31
N LEU A 997 -15.61 4.17 -3.62
CA LEU A 997 -14.33 3.69 -4.13
C LEU A 997 -13.19 4.63 -3.73
N TRP A 998 -12.39 4.19 -2.77
CA TRP A 998 -11.01 4.61 -2.53
C TRP A 998 -10.07 4.02 -3.59
N ASP A 999 -8.79 4.42 -3.55
CA ASP A 999 -7.79 4.06 -4.56
C ASP A 999 -7.27 2.62 -4.39
N THR A 1000 -8.20 1.66 -4.37
CA THR A 1000 -7.92 0.23 -4.45
C THR A 1000 -7.61 -0.16 -5.88
N ARG A 1001 -6.60 -1.00 -6.03
CA ARG A 1001 -6.26 -1.61 -7.32
C ARG A 1001 -7.32 -2.63 -7.71
N ILE A 1002 -7.51 -2.78 -9.02
CA ILE A 1002 -8.33 -3.84 -9.62
C ILE A 1002 -7.46 -4.57 -10.64
N GLN A 1003 -7.62 -5.88 -10.81
CA GLN A 1003 -6.87 -6.61 -11.83
C GLN A 1003 -7.19 -6.13 -13.25
N SER A 1004 -6.23 -6.35 -14.14
CA SER A 1004 -6.46 -6.16 -15.57
C SER A 1004 -7.26 -7.32 -16.17
N GLY A 1005 -8.33 -7.03 -16.91
CA GLY A 1005 -9.08 -8.07 -17.62
C GLY A 1005 -10.54 -7.71 -17.83
N ARG A 1006 -11.35 -8.66 -18.32
CA ARG A 1006 -12.78 -8.44 -18.57
C ARG A 1006 -13.63 -8.88 -17.38
N TYR A 1007 -14.19 -7.90 -16.69
CA TYR A 1007 -15.21 -8.05 -15.67
C TYR A 1007 -16.60 -8.15 -16.30
N THR A 1008 -17.56 -8.60 -15.50
CA THR A 1008 -18.98 -8.63 -15.87
C THR A 1008 -19.55 -7.20 -15.91
N ASP A 1009 -20.40 -6.94 -16.91
CA ASP A 1009 -21.19 -5.71 -17.03
C ASP A 1009 -22.22 -5.63 -15.89
N PHE A 1010 -22.49 -4.42 -15.41
CA PHE A 1010 -23.52 -4.22 -14.38
C PHE A 1010 -24.93 -4.44 -14.94
N GLY A 1011 -25.82 -4.86 -14.05
CA GLY A 1011 -27.18 -5.23 -14.38
C GLY A 1011 -27.36 -6.74 -14.37
N ARG A 1012 -28.28 -7.21 -15.21
CA ARG A 1012 -28.85 -8.55 -15.10
C ARG A 1012 -27.93 -9.65 -15.62
N ILE A 1013 -27.62 -10.66 -14.80
CA ILE A 1013 -26.58 -11.67 -15.09
C ILE A 1013 -26.96 -13.11 -14.68
N ASP A 1014 -28.24 -13.41 -14.51
CA ASP A 1014 -28.69 -14.72 -14.02
C ASP A 1014 -28.15 -15.92 -14.81
N GLU A 1015 -28.00 -15.80 -16.13
CA GLU A 1015 -27.40 -16.85 -16.96
C GLU A 1015 -25.96 -17.22 -16.58
N LEU A 1016 -25.21 -16.31 -15.95
CA LEU A 1016 -23.82 -16.55 -15.51
C LEU A 1016 -23.72 -17.28 -14.17
N VAL A 1017 -24.78 -17.29 -13.35
CA VAL A 1017 -24.68 -17.80 -11.96
C VAL A 1017 -25.74 -18.85 -11.61
N MET A 1018 -26.60 -19.21 -12.57
CA MET A 1018 -27.61 -20.25 -12.38
C MET A 1018 -27.09 -21.69 -12.61
N ALA A 1019 -25.97 -21.87 -13.31
CA ALA A 1019 -25.47 -23.19 -13.69
C ALA A 1019 -23.95 -23.29 -13.55
N THR A 1020 -23.45 -24.43 -13.10
CA THR A 1020 -21.99 -24.70 -13.06
C THR A 1020 -21.52 -25.12 -14.45
N ASP A 1021 -21.04 -24.16 -15.25
CA ASP A 1021 -20.63 -24.39 -16.63
C ASP A 1021 -19.36 -23.64 -17.05
N ASP A 1022 -18.56 -23.19 -16.09
CA ASP A 1022 -17.39 -22.32 -16.22
C ASP A 1022 -17.72 -20.93 -16.81
N ALA A 1023 -18.99 -20.52 -16.91
CA ALA A 1023 -19.40 -19.18 -17.33
C ALA A 1023 -19.38 -18.19 -16.17
N LEU A 1024 -18.17 -17.79 -15.81
CA LEU A 1024 -17.87 -16.88 -14.69
C LEU A 1024 -18.54 -15.50 -14.81
N ALA A 1025 -19.33 -15.14 -13.80
CA ALA A 1025 -19.52 -13.76 -13.37
C ALA A 1025 -18.26 -13.29 -12.62
N ILE A 1026 -17.69 -12.17 -13.04
CA ILE A 1026 -16.43 -11.64 -12.52
C ILE A 1026 -16.69 -10.26 -11.93
N ILE A 1027 -16.55 -10.14 -10.62
CA ILE A 1027 -16.65 -8.89 -9.85
C ILE A 1027 -15.31 -8.55 -9.21
N GLY A 1028 -15.00 -7.27 -9.09
CA GLY A 1028 -13.78 -6.77 -8.43
C GLY A 1028 -14.07 -5.89 -7.22
N ALA A 1029 -13.03 -5.22 -6.72
CA ALA A 1029 -13.09 -4.34 -5.55
C ALA A 1029 -14.27 -3.32 -5.60
N GLY A 1030 -15.11 -3.35 -4.57
CA GLY A 1030 -16.28 -2.47 -4.40
C GLY A 1030 -17.51 -2.88 -5.21
N GLU A 1031 -17.50 -4.07 -5.80
CA GLU A 1031 -18.57 -4.62 -6.63
C GLU A 1031 -19.27 -5.79 -5.94
N GLU A 1032 -20.51 -6.05 -6.31
CA GLU A 1032 -21.36 -7.04 -5.66
C GLU A 1032 -22.25 -7.78 -6.66
N LEU A 1033 -22.58 -9.03 -6.32
CA LEU A 1033 -23.70 -9.78 -6.89
C LEU A 1033 -24.90 -9.70 -5.95
N HIS A 1034 -26.04 -9.27 -6.48
CA HIS A 1034 -27.32 -9.20 -5.75
C HIS A 1034 -28.18 -10.37 -6.21
N LEU A 1035 -28.43 -11.32 -5.31
CA LEU A 1035 -29.11 -12.58 -5.61
C LEU A 1035 -30.47 -12.62 -4.91
N GLU A 1036 -31.52 -12.94 -5.65
CA GLU A 1036 -32.86 -13.15 -5.10
C GLU A 1036 -33.36 -14.55 -5.40
N PHE A 1037 -33.91 -15.20 -4.38
CA PHE A 1037 -34.48 -16.54 -4.43
C PHE A 1037 -35.95 -16.50 -4.04
N ASP A 1038 -36.74 -17.41 -4.61
CA ASP A 1038 -38.18 -17.49 -4.33
C ASP A 1038 -38.45 -17.88 -2.87
N ALA A 1039 -39.11 -17.03 -2.08
CA ALA A 1039 -39.39 -17.35 -0.69
C ALA A 1039 -40.63 -18.24 -0.49
N ALA A 1040 -41.30 -18.66 -1.57
CA ALA A 1040 -42.48 -19.50 -1.54
C ALA A 1040 -42.13 -20.95 -1.16
N LEU A 1041 -41.86 -21.19 0.13
CA LEU A 1041 -41.63 -22.51 0.68
C LEU A 1041 -42.86 -23.03 1.44
N PRO A 1042 -43.05 -24.36 1.53
CA PRO A 1042 -44.07 -24.96 2.38
C PRO A 1042 -43.92 -24.49 3.84
N ARG A 1043 -45.07 -24.34 4.52
CA ARG A 1043 -45.12 -24.06 5.94
C ARG A 1043 -44.46 -25.21 6.72
N LEU A 1044 -43.57 -24.87 7.64
CA LEU A 1044 -42.93 -25.86 8.52
C LEU A 1044 -43.97 -26.57 9.38
N GLU A 1045 -43.76 -27.87 9.56
CA GLU A 1045 -44.47 -28.64 10.56
C GLU A 1045 -44.17 -28.11 11.98
N PRO A 1046 -45.12 -28.19 12.92
CA PRO A 1046 -44.90 -27.70 14.29
C PRO A 1046 -43.66 -28.34 14.94
N GLY A 1047 -42.76 -27.49 15.46
CA GLY A 1047 -41.53 -27.90 16.14
C GLY A 1047 -40.35 -28.27 15.22
N TRP A 1048 -40.56 -28.32 13.90
CA TRP A 1048 -39.48 -28.45 12.93
C TRP A 1048 -38.71 -27.13 12.78
N SER A 1049 -37.45 -27.24 12.35
CA SER A 1049 -36.60 -26.07 12.03
C SER A 1049 -36.19 -26.09 10.56
N ARG A 1050 -35.95 -24.92 9.97
CA ARG A 1050 -35.44 -24.78 8.60
C ARG A 1050 -34.03 -24.23 8.63
N ARG A 1051 -33.13 -24.89 7.89
CA ARG A 1051 -31.72 -24.51 7.78
C ARG A 1051 -31.38 -24.22 6.32
N PHE A 1052 -30.62 -23.17 6.08
CA PHE A 1052 -30.27 -22.74 4.73
C PHE A 1052 -28.79 -22.99 4.46
N VAL A 1053 -28.50 -23.58 3.30
CA VAL A 1053 -27.15 -23.76 2.78
C VAL A 1053 -27.02 -22.97 1.49
N LEU A 1054 -26.01 -22.11 1.44
CA LEU A 1054 -25.59 -21.43 0.22
C LEU A 1054 -24.48 -22.26 -0.43
N GLU A 1055 -24.79 -22.89 -1.56
CA GLU A 1055 -23.80 -23.63 -2.35
C GLU A 1055 -23.20 -22.69 -3.39
N THR A 1056 -21.88 -22.54 -3.39
CA THR A 1056 -21.17 -21.64 -4.31
C THR A 1056 -20.15 -22.42 -5.11
N HIS A 1057 -20.07 -22.13 -6.41
CA HIS A 1057 -19.02 -22.60 -7.30
C HIS A 1057 -18.30 -21.38 -7.86
N GLY A 1058 -16.98 -21.33 -7.70
CA GLY A 1058 -16.19 -20.20 -8.11
C GLY A 1058 -14.76 -20.24 -7.61
N TRP A 1059 -14.03 -19.18 -7.95
CA TRP A 1059 -12.65 -18.94 -7.57
C TRP A 1059 -12.49 -17.52 -7.08
N VAL A 1060 -11.36 -17.24 -6.47
CA VAL A 1060 -10.94 -15.90 -6.07
C VAL A 1060 -9.48 -15.71 -6.46
N LYS A 1061 -9.05 -14.49 -6.72
CA LYS A 1061 -7.65 -14.17 -6.98
C LYS A 1061 -7.33 -12.82 -6.37
N ASP A 1062 -6.38 -12.79 -5.46
CA ASP A 1062 -5.89 -11.56 -4.86
C ASP A 1062 -4.80 -10.87 -5.70
N MET A 1063 -4.42 -9.67 -5.26
CA MET A 1063 -3.39 -8.84 -5.88
C MET A 1063 -2.08 -8.77 -5.06
N ASP A 1064 -1.81 -9.76 -4.20
CA ASP A 1064 -0.50 -9.85 -3.51
C ASP A 1064 0.63 -9.97 -4.55
N LEU A 1065 1.77 -9.31 -4.30
CA LEU A 1065 2.93 -9.30 -5.21
C LEU A 1065 3.42 -10.71 -5.60
N TYR A 1066 3.20 -11.69 -4.73
CA TYR A 1066 3.61 -13.07 -4.90
C TYR A 1066 2.50 -13.97 -5.47
N THR A 1067 1.28 -13.47 -5.60
CA THR A 1067 0.19 -14.22 -6.21
C THR A 1067 0.40 -14.33 -7.71
N ARG A 1068 0.37 -15.57 -8.22
CA ARG A 1068 0.59 -15.83 -9.64
C ARG A 1068 -0.46 -15.13 -10.48
N ASP A 1069 -0.01 -14.30 -11.41
CA ASP A 1069 -0.86 -13.49 -12.28
C ASP A 1069 -1.82 -12.58 -11.47
N GLY A 1070 -1.44 -12.17 -10.25
CA GLY A 1070 -2.28 -11.39 -9.34
C GLY A 1070 -2.68 -10.02 -9.88
N ASP A 1071 -1.93 -9.48 -10.85
CA ASP A 1071 -2.24 -8.22 -11.55
C ASP A 1071 -3.27 -8.37 -12.70
N SER A 1072 -3.77 -9.60 -12.92
CA SER A 1072 -4.56 -9.97 -14.10
C SER A 1072 -5.70 -10.92 -13.75
N LEU A 1073 -6.86 -10.75 -14.39
CA LEU A 1073 -7.94 -11.73 -14.34
C LEU A 1073 -7.56 -13.01 -15.09
N GLU A 1074 -6.77 -12.86 -16.15
CA GLU A 1074 -6.25 -13.97 -16.94
C GLU A 1074 -5.07 -14.67 -16.23
N PRO A 1075 -4.84 -15.97 -16.49
CA PRO A 1075 -5.73 -16.86 -17.24
C PRO A 1075 -7.02 -17.15 -16.46
N LEU A 1076 -8.17 -17.05 -17.12
CA LEU A 1076 -9.46 -17.37 -16.51
C LEU A 1076 -9.50 -18.86 -16.09
N PRO A 1077 -9.98 -19.17 -14.87
CA PRO A 1077 -10.06 -20.54 -14.39
C PRO A 1077 -11.04 -21.38 -15.22
N THR A 1078 -10.85 -22.70 -15.19
CA THR A 1078 -11.78 -23.69 -15.77
C THR A 1078 -11.70 -25.00 -15.03
N ALA A 1079 -12.84 -25.68 -14.86
CA ALA A 1079 -12.91 -27.06 -14.42
C ALA A 1079 -12.59 -28.07 -15.54
N GLY A 1080 -12.48 -27.64 -16.80
CA GLY A 1080 -12.00 -28.41 -17.96
C GLY A 1080 -12.88 -28.31 -19.23
N GLY A 1081 -12.25 -28.41 -20.41
CA GLY A 1081 -12.88 -28.52 -21.74
C GLY A 1081 -13.12 -27.18 -22.47
N ARG A 1082 -13.30 -27.21 -23.81
CA ARG A 1082 -13.83 -26.07 -24.59
C ARG A 1082 -15.34 -26.02 -24.38
N ARG A 1083 -15.86 -24.94 -23.79
CA ARG A 1083 -17.29 -24.78 -23.52
C ARG A 1083 -17.88 -23.63 -24.34
N VAL A 1084 -18.60 -23.98 -25.40
CA VAL A 1084 -19.31 -23.02 -26.28
C VAL A 1084 -20.24 -22.10 -25.48
N VAL A 1085 -20.84 -22.62 -24.39
CA VAL A 1085 -21.73 -21.85 -23.51
C VAL A 1085 -20.96 -20.76 -22.77
N ARG A 1086 -19.84 -21.11 -22.11
CA ARG A 1086 -18.93 -20.14 -21.48
C ARG A 1086 -18.54 -19.05 -22.46
N ASP A 1087 -18.01 -19.40 -23.63
CA ASP A 1087 -17.53 -18.42 -24.60
C ASP A 1087 -18.64 -17.46 -25.05
N ARG A 1088 -19.86 -17.99 -25.27
CA ARG A 1088 -21.04 -17.19 -25.59
C ARG A 1088 -21.42 -16.24 -24.46
N LEU A 1089 -21.49 -16.75 -23.23
CA LEU A 1089 -21.89 -15.96 -22.06
C LEU A 1089 -20.83 -14.91 -21.70
N HIS A 1090 -19.54 -15.24 -21.73
CA HIS A 1090 -18.46 -14.28 -21.54
C HIS A 1090 -18.47 -13.21 -22.64
N ALA A 1091 -18.72 -13.56 -23.90
CA ALA A 1091 -18.87 -12.57 -24.97
C ALA A 1091 -20.10 -11.67 -24.79
N GLN A 1092 -21.15 -12.16 -24.11
CA GLN A 1092 -22.38 -11.42 -23.84
C GLN A 1092 -22.27 -10.52 -22.61
N TYR A 1093 -21.66 -11.00 -21.52
CA TYR A 1093 -21.72 -10.37 -20.20
C TYR A 1093 -20.37 -9.82 -19.73
N ASN A 1094 -19.23 -10.40 -20.13
CA ASN A 1094 -17.91 -9.96 -19.66
C ASN A 1094 -17.26 -9.01 -20.67
N LYS A 1095 -17.76 -7.77 -20.73
CA LYS A 1095 -17.32 -6.77 -21.71
C LYS A 1095 -16.59 -5.58 -21.09
N ARG A 1096 -16.88 -5.27 -19.83
CA ARG A 1096 -16.21 -4.22 -19.07
C ARG A 1096 -14.76 -4.60 -18.80
N PHE A 1097 -13.82 -3.84 -19.37
CA PHE A 1097 -12.40 -4.08 -19.09
C PHE A 1097 -12.01 -3.30 -17.82
N GLY A 1098 -11.63 -4.01 -16.77
CA GLY A 1098 -10.97 -3.44 -15.59
C GLY A 1098 -9.48 -3.33 -15.88
N SER A 1099 -8.88 -2.21 -15.51
CA SER A 1099 -7.68 -1.76 -16.18
C SER A 1099 -6.35 -2.12 -15.54
N GLY A 1100 -6.28 -2.66 -14.32
CA GLY A 1100 -4.99 -3.01 -13.68
C GLY A 1100 -4.17 -1.78 -13.29
N HIS A 1101 -4.23 -1.30 -12.05
CA HIS A 1101 -3.69 0.01 -11.59
C HIS A 1101 -4.41 1.22 -12.15
#